data_AF-B9F3R4-F1
#
_entry.id   AF-B9F3R4-F1
#
_cell.length_a   1.000
_cell.length_b   1.000
_cell.length_c   1.000
_cell.angle_alpha   90.00
_cell.angle_beta   90.00
_cell.angle_gamma   90.00
#
_symmetry.space_group_name_H-M   'P 1'
#
loop_
_entity.id
_entity.type
_entity.pdbx_description
1 polymer ?
#
loop_
_entity_poly.entity_id
_entity_poly.type
_entity_poly.pdbx_seq_one_letter_code
_entity_poly.pdbx_strand_id
1 'polypeptide(L)'
;MGERYPHMFLILLLFHGAHAALKDPVQKWQTLGGQRPLVIARGGFSGLFPDSSQFSYQFAMSSSLHDVVLYCDLQLSSDGLGFCKTGLTLENSTLIAEAFPKRAKTYKVNGEEIHGWFALDFTADELYQNVTLIQDIFFRPSTFDGAMGMFTLEDLVGLKPPHLWVNVEYALFLQEHKLSAEDYILGLPKDFSVAYISSPEIGFLKNVGAKLKKSNTKLIFRFLREDVAEHTTKKTYGEILKDLKSVKAFASGILVPKEYIWPLGKDQYLRLPTSLVKDAHALGLEVFASGFANDVSMSYNYSFDPSAEYLQYIGNANFSVDGVITDFPPTASGAVACLANTKGNPLPPPGGDGGRPLIITHNGASGVYPGSTDLAYQQAVKDGADIIDCAVRMSKDGVAFCQPSADLSTSTTASTSFMTKISTVSEIQNKSGIFSFDLTWSEIQTLKPDLLGPYTQAGLKRNPAAKNAGKFVTLPEFLDLAKATNVSGIMVEMEHASFLAKRGLGLVDAVSGALANASYDKEGGHLPELMVVSDDTSVLAAFKKFPAFRRVLMVDETISDASAPSVEEIKQFATAVTVGRGSIAQAANLTVYVGVLRNEFMNLGFDYWADPIIEIATYAFHVMADGLITEYPATAATYFPTATVISLFMRQPSSGPSFSLPQIVDASAPPDAAATIGYTFSLFGKKVIVPEYTPGWVYFWLLMAAGFGLFISEEALNVWVGISLARSLCLDGTWQSLANSFSMNASYIISTVLWVYWGVCISDMVPFYLGKLFRQTRASEDISSKIGIGKEKALSISRAVQKYGNLIGFVERFSVGVRNPTGFLAGALGIPADCYFAGVCCGCLFTLPIQLAVGFFLRERPVVALASVAAAVGMWTVFPYAAAACTALFFYLSRRNSSN
;
A
#
# COMPACT_ATOMS: atom_id res chain seq x y z
N MET A 1 -13.83 38.88 -41.11
CA MET A 1 -14.58 37.97 -40.21
C MET A 1 -13.64 36.90 -39.64
N GLY A 2 -12.50 37.32 -39.09
CA GLY A 2 -11.40 36.43 -38.69
C GLY A 2 -10.96 36.67 -37.25
N GLU A 3 -11.89 37.02 -36.37
CA GLU A 3 -11.65 37.15 -34.92
C GLU A 3 -12.95 36.84 -34.19
N ARG A 4 -13.16 35.55 -33.87
CA ARG A 4 -14.03 35.03 -32.81
C ARG A 4 -14.01 33.50 -32.96
N TYR A 5 -13.70 32.80 -31.86
CA TYR A 5 -13.64 31.34 -31.70
C TYR A 5 -12.30 30.62 -32.04
N PRO A 6 -11.19 30.92 -31.35
CA PRO A 6 -10.02 30.02 -31.32
C PRO A 6 -10.31 28.68 -30.61
N HIS A 7 -11.39 28.59 -29.81
CA HIS A 7 -11.74 27.38 -29.04
C HIS A 7 -12.52 26.33 -29.85
N MET A 8 -13.18 26.69 -30.95
CA MET A 8 -13.96 25.70 -31.74
C MET A 8 -13.06 24.83 -32.64
N PHE A 9 -11.92 25.36 -33.07
CA PHE A 9 -10.92 24.59 -33.83
C PHE A 9 -10.15 23.61 -32.92
N LEU A 10 -9.95 23.97 -31.66
CA LEU A 10 -9.35 23.10 -30.65
C LEU A 10 -10.27 21.93 -30.26
N ILE A 11 -11.59 22.16 -30.18
CA ILE A 11 -12.58 21.11 -29.88
C ILE A 11 -12.69 20.11 -31.05
N LEU A 12 -12.64 20.58 -32.30
CA LEU A 12 -12.62 19.69 -33.47
C LEU A 12 -11.32 18.89 -33.60
N LEU A 13 -10.17 19.43 -33.17
CA LEU A 13 -8.91 18.71 -33.03
C LEU A 13 -8.92 17.73 -31.85
N LEU A 14 -9.63 18.02 -30.75
CA LEU A 14 -9.82 17.10 -29.63
C LEU A 14 -10.75 15.94 -29.99
N PHE A 15 -11.78 16.16 -30.81
CA PHE A 15 -12.64 15.07 -31.31
C PHE A 15 -11.97 14.21 -32.40
N HIS A 16 -11.04 14.76 -33.20
CA HIS A 16 -10.22 13.96 -34.12
C HIS A 16 -9.00 13.31 -33.44
N GLY A 17 -8.47 13.92 -32.36
CA GLY A 17 -7.40 13.36 -31.53
C GLY A 17 -7.87 12.19 -30.65
N ALA A 18 -9.13 12.19 -30.21
CA ALA A 18 -9.73 11.08 -29.47
C ALA A 18 -10.00 9.82 -30.34
N HIS A 19 -10.00 9.94 -31.67
CA HIS A 19 -10.09 8.79 -32.58
C HIS A 19 -8.73 8.32 -33.12
N ALA A 20 -7.65 9.06 -32.87
CA ALA A 20 -6.31 8.72 -33.33
C ALA A 20 -5.47 7.97 -32.27
N ALA A 21 -5.87 7.98 -30.99
CA ALA A 21 -5.22 7.24 -29.90
C ALA A 21 -5.81 5.84 -29.62
N LEU A 22 -6.73 5.36 -30.46
CA LEU A 22 -7.38 4.03 -30.36
C LEU A 22 -7.02 3.11 -31.53
N LYS A 23 -5.86 3.36 -32.16
CA LYS A 23 -5.34 2.58 -33.29
C LYS A 23 -3.94 2.03 -33.07
N ASP A 24 -3.55 1.78 -31.83
CA ASP A 24 -2.54 0.74 -31.63
C ASP A 24 -3.19 -0.59 -32.01
N PRO A 25 -2.56 -1.42 -32.88
CA PRO A 25 -3.12 -2.72 -33.23
C PRO A 25 -3.29 -3.49 -31.93
N VAL A 26 -4.53 -3.90 -31.61
CA VAL A 26 -4.81 -4.77 -30.46
C VAL A 26 -3.86 -5.95 -30.57
N GLN A 27 -2.84 -5.98 -29.72
CA GLN A 27 -1.83 -7.01 -29.73
C GLN A 27 -2.55 -8.34 -29.55
N LYS A 28 -2.51 -9.18 -30.58
CA LYS A 28 -3.11 -10.49 -30.52
C LYS A 28 -2.24 -11.35 -29.62
N TRP A 29 -2.72 -11.62 -28.42
CA TRP A 29 -2.04 -12.47 -27.46
C TRP A 29 -1.92 -13.89 -28.01
N GLN A 30 -0.91 -14.64 -27.57
CA GLN A 30 -0.76 -16.06 -27.91
C GLN A 30 -1.67 -16.97 -27.05
N THR A 31 -2.78 -16.40 -26.55
CA THR A 31 -3.87 -17.11 -25.90
C THR A 31 -4.73 -17.81 -26.95
N LEU A 32 -5.58 -18.75 -26.54
CA LEU A 32 -6.43 -19.47 -27.48
C LEU A 32 -7.33 -18.53 -28.29
N GLY A 33 -7.92 -17.54 -27.60
CA GLY A 33 -8.82 -16.56 -28.20
C GLY A 33 -8.15 -15.33 -28.80
N GLY A 34 -6.82 -15.18 -28.63
CA GLY A 34 -6.11 -13.94 -28.95
C GLY A 34 -6.40 -12.77 -28.01
N GLN A 35 -7.20 -13.01 -26.95
CA GLN A 35 -7.59 -12.05 -25.93
C GLN A 35 -6.52 -11.93 -24.86
N ARG A 36 -6.56 -10.83 -24.12
CA ARG A 36 -5.68 -10.62 -22.98
C ARG A 36 -5.88 -11.71 -21.90
N PRO A 37 -4.81 -12.24 -21.30
CA PRO A 37 -4.91 -13.21 -20.21
C PRO A 37 -5.71 -12.67 -19.03
N LEU A 38 -6.54 -13.51 -18.43
CA LEU A 38 -7.35 -13.17 -17.26
C LEU A 38 -6.53 -13.16 -15.98
N VAL A 39 -6.83 -12.19 -15.11
CA VAL A 39 -6.36 -12.18 -13.71
C VAL A 39 -7.46 -12.77 -12.85
N ILE A 40 -7.14 -13.86 -12.16
CA ILE A 40 -8.10 -14.62 -11.34
C ILE A 40 -7.63 -14.55 -9.89
N ALA A 41 -8.41 -13.87 -9.04
CA ALA A 41 -8.09 -13.57 -7.64
C ALA A 41 -8.54 -14.72 -6.73
N ARG A 42 -7.61 -15.56 -6.27
CA ARG A 42 -7.89 -16.73 -5.42
C ARG A 42 -8.35 -16.28 -4.03
N GLY A 43 -9.65 -16.41 -3.77
CA GLY A 43 -10.26 -15.91 -2.55
C GLY A 43 -10.09 -14.39 -2.37
N GLY A 44 -9.99 -13.64 -3.47
CA GLY A 44 -9.71 -12.19 -3.47
C GLY A 44 -8.21 -11.88 -3.39
N PHE A 45 -7.83 -10.81 -2.66
CA PHE A 45 -6.43 -10.48 -2.35
C PHE A 45 -5.97 -11.22 -1.08
N SER A 46 -5.92 -12.56 -1.17
CA SER A 46 -5.57 -13.46 -0.06
C SER A 46 -4.10 -13.35 0.41
N GLY A 47 -3.23 -12.71 -0.40
CA GLY A 47 -1.87 -12.36 0.01
C GLY A 47 -1.78 -11.36 1.17
N LEU A 48 -2.81 -10.51 1.34
CA LEU A 48 -2.85 -9.46 2.38
C LEU A 48 -3.94 -9.72 3.43
N PHE A 49 -5.12 -10.18 3.00
CA PHE A 49 -6.27 -10.42 3.87
C PHE A 49 -6.52 -11.93 4.04
N PRO A 50 -7.23 -12.36 5.11
CA PRO A 50 -7.70 -13.74 5.21
C PRO A 50 -8.45 -14.16 3.94
N ASP A 51 -8.13 -15.36 3.46
CA ASP A 51 -8.72 -15.94 2.25
C ASP A 51 -10.25 -15.91 2.28
N SER A 52 -10.84 -15.55 1.14
CA SER A 52 -12.29 -15.52 0.91
C SER A 52 -13.05 -14.60 1.87
N SER A 53 -12.40 -13.58 2.41
CA SER A 53 -13.03 -12.54 3.24
C SER A 53 -13.70 -11.46 2.40
N GLN A 54 -14.61 -10.69 3.01
CA GLN A 54 -15.23 -9.56 2.34
C GLN A 54 -14.18 -8.55 1.84
N PHE A 55 -13.18 -8.22 2.67
CA PHE A 55 -12.14 -7.26 2.29
C PHE A 55 -11.24 -7.80 1.19
N SER A 56 -10.89 -9.09 1.21
CA SER A 56 -10.05 -9.65 0.14
C SER A 56 -10.72 -9.51 -1.23
N TYR A 57 -12.01 -9.81 -1.34
CA TYR A 57 -12.75 -9.68 -2.60
C TYR A 57 -12.95 -8.22 -3.03
N GLN A 58 -13.38 -7.36 -2.11
CA GLN A 58 -13.60 -5.94 -2.41
C GLN A 58 -12.29 -5.24 -2.84
N PHE A 59 -11.18 -5.55 -2.16
CA PHE A 59 -9.89 -4.97 -2.50
C PHE A 59 -9.36 -5.52 -3.82
N ALA A 60 -9.54 -6.81 -4.11
CA ALA A 60 -9.19 -7.36 -5.42
C ALA A 60 -9.91 -6.61 -6.56
N MET A 61 -11.20 -6.31 -6.40
CA MET A 61 -11.97 -5.55 -7.39
C MET A 61 -11.49 -4.10 -7.56
N SER A 62 -10.98 -3.46 -6.51
CA SER A 62 -10.56 -2.04 -6.56
C SER A 62 -9.11 -1.83 -6.97
N SER A 63 -8.24 -2.81 -6.76
CA SER A 63 -6.79 -2.72 -6.98
C SER A 63 -6.27 -3.52 -8.17
N SER A 64 -7.16 -4.22 -8.87
CA SER A 64 -6.81 -5.07 -10.02
C SER A 64 -7.46 -4.55 -11.30
N LEU A 65 -7.24 -5.25 -12.40
CA LEU A 65 -7.91 -4.99 -13.66
C LEU A 65 -9.45 -5.04 -13.54
N HIS A 66 -10.14 -4.20 -14.31
CA HIS A 66 -11.60 -4.05 -14.26
C HIS A 66 -12.39 -5.33 -14.60
N ASP A 67 -11.75 -6.29 -15.26
CA ASP A 67 -12.28 -7.60 -15.63
C ASP A 67 -11.70 -8.73 -14.76
N VAL A 68 -11.16 -8.40 -13.58
CA VAL A 68 -10.69 -9.40 -12.61
C VAL A 68 -11.78 -10.42 -12.30
N VAL A 69 -11.39 -11.69 -12.31
CA VAL A 69 -12.28 -12.81 -12.00
C VAL A 69 -12.14 -13.13 -10.51
N LEU A 70 -13.24 -13.09 -9.77
CA LEU A 70 -13.23 -13.52 -8.36
C LEU A 70 -13.38 -15.04 -8.31
N TYR A 71 -12.44 -15.70 -7.63
CA TYR A 71 -12.38 -17.15 -7.54
C TYR A 71 -12.81 -17.61 -6.14
N CYS A 72 -13.84 -18.46 -6.10
CA CYS A 72 -14.43 -19.02 -4.91
C CYS A 72 -14.28 -20.55 -4.92
N ASP A 73 -13.59 -21.11 -3.93
CA ASP A 73 -13.63 -22.55 -3.64
C ASP A 73 -14.91 -22.83 -2.83
N LEU A 74 -15.86 -23.55 -3.42
CA LEU A 74 -17.17 -23.79 -2.82
C LEU A 74 -17.11 -24.92 -1.78
N GLN A 75 -17.53 -24.59 -0.57
CA GLN A 75 -17.93 -25.54 0.47
C GLN A 75 -19.42 -25.41 0.80
N LEU A 76 -20.03 -26.46 1.34
CA LEU A 76 -21.42 -26.45 1.76
C LEU A 76 -21.54 -26.69 3.27
N SER A 77 -22.43 -25.94 3.92
CA SER A 77 -22.88 -26.23 5.27
C SER A 77 -23.80 -27.46 5.32
N SER A 78 -24.08 -27.95 6.53
CA SER A 78 -24.97 -29.11 6.78
C SER A 78 -26.41 -28.91 6.27
N ASP A 79 -26.88 -27.66 6.21
CA ASP A 79 -28.17 -27.23 5.68
C ASP A 79 -28.11 -26.77 4.21
N GLY A 80 -26.95 -26.93 3.56
CA GLY A 80 -26.80 -26.78 2.11
C GLY A 80 -26.54 -25.35 1.61
N LEU A 81 -26.15 -24.42 2.47
CA LEU A 81 -25.70 -23.08 2.05
C LEU A 81 -24.24 -23.11 1.61
N GLY A 82 -23.90 -22.33 0.58
CA GLY A 82 -22.54 -22.29 0.02
C GLY A 82 -21.68 -21.19 0.60
N PHE A 83 -20.46 -21.56 1.00
CA PHE A 83 -19.43 -20.66 1.46
C PHE A 83 -18.22 -20.71 0.54
N CYS A 84 -17.59 -19.55 0.33
CA CYS A 84 -16.30 -19.48 -0.33
C CYS A 84 -15.21 -19.73 0.69
N LYS A 85 -14.54 -20.87 0.58
CA LYS A 85 -13.42 -21.21 1.44
C LYS A 85 -12.46 -22.22 0.81
N THR A 86 -11.19 -21.84 0.75
CA THR A 86 -10.12 -22.74 0.30
C THR A 86 -9.88 -23.87 1.31
N GLY A 87 -9.56 -25.06 0.80
CA GLY A 87 -9.24 -26.24 1.60
C GLY A 87 -10.48 -27.02 2.01
N LEU A 88 -10.31 -28.21 2.57
CA LEU A 88 -11.44 -29.02 3.04
C LEU A 88 -11.77 -28.75 4.51
N THR A 89 -10.74 -28.56 5.33
CA THR A 89 -10.88 -28.33 6.77
C THR A 89 -10.73 -26.85 7.09
N LEU A 90 -11.46 -26.38 8.10
CA LEU A 90 -11.64 -24.96 8.38
C LEU A 90 -10.64 -24.43 9.42
N GLU A 91 -10.01 -25.28 10.24
CA GLU A 91 -9.18 -24.86 11.38
C GLU A 91 -7.90 -24.10 11.00
N ASN A 92 -7.35 -24.32 9.81
CA ASN A 92 -6.11 -23.64 9.41
C ASN A 92 -6.33 -22.17 9.03
N SER A 93 -7.56 -21.79 8.72
CA SER A 93 -7.87 -20.51 8.10
C SER A 93 -9.10 -19.84 8.71
N THR A 94 -9.55 -20.35 9.87
CA THR A 94 -10.62 -19.82 10.71
C THR A 94 -10.38 -20.12 12.20
N LEU A 95 -11.06 -19.42 13.11
CA LEU A 95 -11.08 -19.72 14.55
C LEU A 95 -12.10 -20.80 14.95
N ILE A 96 -12.51 -21.68 14.02
CA ILE A 96 -13.56 -22.67 14.28
C ILE A 96 -13.20 -23.66 15.40
N ALA A 97 -11.91 -23.98 15.57
CA ALA A 97 -11.46 -24.88 16.63
C ALA A 97 -11.64 -24.26 18.02
N GLU A 98 -11.56 -22.93 18.13
CA GLU A 98 -11.85 -22.20 19.37
C GLU A 98 -13.35 -22.05 19.61
N ALA A 99 -14.11 -21.79 18.54
CA ALA A 99 -15.57 -21.69 18.60
C ALA A 99 -16.24 -23.03 18.95
N PHE A 100 -15.72 -24.14 18.44
CA PHE A 100 -16.31 -25.48 18.58
C PHE A 100 -15.27 -26.58 18.88
N PRO A 101 -14.58 -26.53 20.03
CA PRO A 101 -13.40 -27.37 20.32
C PRO A 101 -13.68 -28.89 20.37
N LYS A 102 -14.94 -29.30 20.54
CA LYS A 102 -15.35 -30.71 20.67
C LYS A 102 -16.00 -31.27 19.41
N ARG A 103 -16.05 -30.50 18.31
CA ARG A 103 -16.76 -30.88 17.07
C ARG A 103 -15.84 -31.23 15.91
N ALA A 104 -14.54 -31.43 16.16
CA ALA A 104 -13.68 -32.06 15.17
C ALA A 104 -14.18 -33.48 14.85
N LYS A 105 -14.08 -33.88 13.59
CA LYS A 105 -14.41 -35.22 13.12
C LYS A 105 -13.29 -35.77 12.27
N THR A 106 -13.36 -37.07 12.01
CA THR A 106 -12.49 -37.74 11.06
C THR A 106 -13.33 -38.30 9.94
N TYR A 107 -13.02 -37.90 8.71
CA TYR A 107 -13.62 -38.47 7.50
C TYR A 107 -12.57 -39.15 6.65
N LYS A 108 -13.01 -40.15 5.89
CA LYS A 108 -12.18 -40.77 4.87
C LYS A 108 -12.47 -40.06 3.55
N VAL A 109 -11.53 -39.22 3.11
CA VAL A 109 -11.67 -38.44 1.89
C VAL A 109 -10.55 -38.85 0.94
N ASN A 110 -10.93 -39.26 -0.27
CA ASN A 110 -10.01 -39.73 -1.30
C ASN A 110 -9.12 -40.91 -0.87
N GLY A 111 -9.56 -41.71 0.10
CA GLY A 111 -8.82 -42.84 0.65
C GLY A 111 -7.92 -42.50 1.83
N GLU A 112 -7.73 -41.22 2.14
CA GLU A 112 -6.97 -40.72 3.27
C GLU A 112 -7.90 -40.38 4.46
N GLU A 113 -7.43 -40.62 5.69
CA GLU A 113 -8.14 -40.20 6.88
C GLU A 113 -7.77 -38.75 7.21
N ILE A 114 -8.75 -37.86 7.12
CA ILE A 114 -8.58 -36.43 7.40
C ILE A 114 -9.34 -36.11 8.68
N HIS A 115 -8.63 -35.58 9.68
CA HIS A 115 -9.19 -35.12 10.94
C HIS A 115 -9.22 -33.59 10.97
N GLY A 116 -10.36 -32.99 11.32
CA GLY A 116 -10.50 -31.54 11.38
C GLY A 116 -11.95 -31.08 11.52
N TRP A 117 -12.21 -29.82 11.21
CA TRP A 117 -13.54 -29.21 11.20
C TRP A 117 -14.01 -29.01 9.77
N PHE A 118 -15.11 -29.63 9.39
CA PHE A 118 -15.65 -29.60 8.03
C PHE A 118 -16.89 -28.73 7.98
N ALA A 119 -17.05 -27.88 6.94
CA ALA A 119 -18.23 -27.00 6.82
C ALA A 119 -19.56 -27.78 6.89
N LEU A 120 -19.61 -28.99 6.31
CA LEU A 120 -20.79 -29.86 6.27
C LEU A 120 -21.26 -30.35 7.64
N ASP A 121 -20.45 -30.17 8.69
CA ASP A 121 -20.79 -30.55 10.05
C ASP A 121 -21.52 -29.46 10.84
N PHE A 122 -21.63 -28.25 10.28
CA PHE A 122 -22.19 -27.06 10.93
C PHE A 122 -23.34 -26.48 10.12
N THR A 123 -24.31 -25.84 10.77
CA THR A 123 -25.33 -25.08 10.02
C THR A 123 -24.73 -23.78 9.49
N ALA A 124 -25.36 -23.20 8.46
CA ALA A 124 -24.96 -21.91 7.94
C ALA A 124 -24.91 -20.82 9.02
N ASP A 125 -25.93 -20.78 9.89
CA ASP A 125 -26.00 -19.84 11.01
C ASP A 125 -24.85 -20.02 12.00
N GLU A 126 -24.46 -21.28 12.31
CA GLU A 126 -23.31 -21.56 13.17
C GLU A 126 -22.00 -21.03 12.58
N LEU A 127 -21.79 -21.23 11.28
CA LEU A 127 -20.60 -20.75 10.57
C LEU A 127 -20.60 -19.21 10.47
N TYR A 128 -21.74 -18.61 10.12
CA TYR A 128 -21.83 -17.17 9.87
C TYR A 128 -21.71 -16.34 11.16
N GLN A 129 -22.29 -16.80 12.28
CA GLN A 129 -22.32 -16.03 13.53
C GLN A 129 -21.09 -16.24 14.41
N ASN A 130 -20.49 -17.44 14.38
CA ASN A 130 -19.50 -17.83 15.39
C ASN A 130 -18.09 -18.06 14.83
N VAL A 131 -17.93 -18.15 13.51
CA VAL A 131 -16.64 -18.46 12.89
C VAL A 131 -16.09 -17.21 12.20
N THR A 132 -14.91 -16.79 12.65
CA THR A 132 -14.14 -15.71 12.04
C THR A 132 -12.92 -16.25 11.31
N LEU A 133 -12.50 -15.51 10.29
CA LEU A 133 -11.40 -15.87 9.40
C LEU A 133 -10.07 -15.46 10.00
N ILE A 134 -9.04 -16.26 9.73
CA ILE A 134 -7.65 -15.95 10.03
C ILE A 134 -6.78 -16.24 8.82
N GLN A 135 -5.59 -15.68 8.83
CA GLN A 135 -4.56 -15.96 7.84
C GLN A 135 -3.99 -17.37 8.03
N ASP A 136 -3.96 -18.17 6.96
CA ASP A 136 -3.54 -19.57 6.99
C ASP A 136 -2.04 -19.76 6.79
N ILE A 137 -1.37 -18.71 6.33
CA ILE A 137 0.07 -18.68 6.12
C ILE A 137 0.74 -17.86 7.23
N PHE A 138 1.54 -18.53 8.06
CA PHE A 138 2.14 -17.94 9.26
C PHE A 138 2.97 -16.65 9.02
N PHE A 139 3.63 -16.53 7.87
CA PHE A 139 4.44 -15.34 7.54
C PHE A 139 3.62 -14.20 6.93
N ARG A 140 2.33 -14.41 6.63
CA ARG A 140 1.41 -13.34 6.24
C ARG A 140 0.90 -12.58 7.47
N PRO A 141 0.48 -11.31 7.32
CA PRO A 141 0.11 -10.48 8.46
C PRO A 141 -1.18 -10.99 9.12
N SER A 142 -1.13 -11.21 10.42
CA SER A 142 -2.29 -11.54 11.26
C SER A 142 -3.11 -10.32 11.67
N THR A 143 -2.82 -9.14 11.11
CA THR A 143 -3.46 -7.86 11.46
C THR A 143 -4.99 -7.89 11.27
N PHE A 144 -5.48 -8.75 10.39
CA PHE A 144 -6.90 -8.89 10.08
C PHE A 144 -7.54 -10.18 10.64
N ASP A 145 -6.80 -10.93 11.45
CA ASP A 145 -7.29 -12.17 12.05
C ASP A 145 -8.43 -11.88 13.01
N GLY A 146 -9.51 -12.65 12.89
CA GLY A 146 -10.71 -12.50 13.71
C GLY A 146 -11.58 -11.29 13.36
N ALA A 147 -11.19 -10.45 12.39
CA ALA A 147 -11.91 -9.23 12.05
C ALA A 147 -13.13 -9.45 11.15
N MET A 148 -13.18 -10.56 10.42
CA MET A 148 -14.21 -10.85 9.41
C MET A 148 -14.77 -12.27 9.58
N GLY A 149 -16.06 -12.44 9.28
CA GLY A 149 -16.74 -13.73 9.28
C GLY A 149 -16.60 -14.49 7.95
N MET A 150 -17.09 -15.73 7.95
CA MET A 150 -17.23 -16.54 6.73
C MET A 150 -18.09 -15.82 5.68
N PHE A 151 -17.70 -15.90 4.40
CA PHE A 151 -18.37 -15.21 3.31
C PHE A 151 -19.11 -16.21 2.40
N THR A 152 -20.41 -15.99 2.16
CA THR A 152 -21.22 -16.89 1.32
C THR A 152 -21.00 -16.62 -0.16
N LEU A 153 -21.35 -17.59 -1.01
CA LEU A 153 -21.34 -17.36 -2.45
C LEU A 153 -22.37 -16.30 -2.84
N GLU A 154 -23.52 -16.24 -2.17
CA GLU A 154 -24.55 -15.22 -2.36
C GLU A 154 -24.05 -13.81 -2.00
N ASP A 155 -23.28 -13.67 -0.92
CA ASP A 155 -22.66 -12.39 -0.54
C ASP A 155 -21.64 -11.94 -1.61
N LEU A 156 -20.84 -12.88 -2.12
CA LEU A 156 -19.89 -12.63 -3.21
C LEU A 156 -20.60 -12.19 -4.49
N VAL A 157 -21.72 -12.83 -4.81
CA VAL A 157 -22.60 -12.43 -5.91
C VAL A 157 -23.19 -11.03 -5.65
N GLY A 158 -23.50 -10.70 -4.39
CA GLY A 158 -23.95 -9.39 -3.95
C GLY A 158 -22.95 -8.26 -4.22
N LEU A 159 -21.64 -8.55 -4.29
CA LEU A 159 -20.61 -7.60 -4.70
C LEU A 159 -20.66 -7.24 -6.20
N LYS A 160 -21.42 -8.00 -7.00
CA LYS A 160 -21.54 -7.85 -8.46
C LYS A 160 -20.19 -7.84 -9.17
N PRO A 161 -19.37 -8.90 -9.01
CA PRO A 161 -18.08 -8.98 -9.68
C PRO A 161 -18.25 -9.01 -11.21
N PRO A 162 -17.25 -8.54 -11.98
CA PRO A 162 -17.27 -8.62 -13.44
C PRO A 162 -17.45 -10.06 -13.92
N HIS A 163 -16.68 -10.96 -13.32
CA HIS A 163 -16.72 -12.39 -13.59
C HIS A 163 -16.56 -13.16 -12.27
N LEU A 164 -17.34 -14.24 -12.15
CA LEU A 164 -17.30 -15.16 -11.02
C LEU A 164 -16.83 -16.54 -11.49
N TRP A 165 -15.87 -17.11 -10.76
CA TRP A 165 -15.35 -18.46 -10.95
C TRP A 165 -15.64 -19.28 -9.69
N VAL A 166 -16.38 -20.37 -9.85
CA VAL A 166 -16.70 -21.30 -8.76
C VAL A 166 -15.95 -22.61 -8.96
N ASN A 167 -15.11 -22.98 -8.00
CA ASN A 167 -14.43 -24.27 -8.00
C ASN A 167 -15.07 -25.22 -7.00
N VAL A 168 -15.31 -26.46 -7.43
CA VAL A 168 -15.85 -27.53 -6.58
C VAL A 168 -14.82 -28.64 -6.49
N GLU A 169 -14.05 -28.67 -5.40
CA GLU A 169 -12.93 -29.59 -5.23
C GLU A 169 -13.35 -31.00 -4.77
N TYR A 170 -14.40 -31.10 -3.94
CA TYR A 170 -14.78 -32.32 -3.22
C TYR A 170 -16.24 -32.72 -3.48
N ALA A 171 -16.67 -32.74 -4.74
CA ALA A 171 -18.08 -32.97 -5.09
C ALA A 171 -18.57 -34.36 -4.67
N LEU A 172 -17.76 -35.41 -4.86
CA LEU A 172 -18.10 -36.77 -4.47
C LEU A 172 -18.26 -36.89 -2.94
N PHE A 173 -17.36 -36.27 -2.19
CA PHE A 173 -17.43 -36.24 -0.73
C PHE A 173 -18.72 -35.57 -0.25
N LEU A 174 -19.08 -34.42 -0.80
CA LEU A 174 -20.36 -33.76 -0.49
C LEU A 174 -21.56 -34.68 -0.80
N GLN A 175 -21.52 -35.39 -1.93
CA GLN A 175 -22.57 -36.32 -2.34
C GLN A 175 -22.72 -37.51 -1.38
N GLU A 176 -21.62 -38.09 -0.90
CA GLU A 176 -21.61 -39.14 0.12
C GLU A 176 -22.29 -38.70 1.42
N HIS A 177 -22.23 -37.39 1.71
CA HIS A 177 -22.86 -36.75 2.86
C HIS A 177 -24.22 -36.09 2.55
N LYS A 178 -24.87 -36.49 1.44
CA LYS A 178 -26.21 -36.03 1.01
C LYS A 178 -26.30 -34.53 0.71
N LEU A 179 -25.19 -33.89 0.40
CA LEU A 179 -25.11 -32.52 -0.10
C LEU A 179 -24.79 -32.52 -1.60
N SER A 180 -25.31 -31.56 -2.34
CA SER A 180 -25.16 -31.51 -3.80
C SER A 180 -24.68 -30.14 -4.24
N ALA A 181 -23.38 -30.01 -4.50
CA ALA A 181 -22.81 -28.80 -5.10
C ALA A 181 -23.44 -28.52 -6.48
N GLU A 182 -23.82 -29.57 -7.21
CA GLU A 182 -24.50 -29.45 -8.49
C GLU A 182 -25.87 -28.77 -8.35
N ASP A 183 -26.71 -29.25 -7.42
CA ASP A 183 -28.04 -28.67 -7.22
C ASP A 183 -27.96 -27.27 -6.62
N TYR A 184 -26.97 -27.01 -5.76
CA TYR A 184 -26.71 -25.68 -5.23
C TYR A 184 -26.37 -24.68 -6.34
N ILE A 185 -25.40 -25.00 -7.21
CA ILE A 185 -25.01 -24.12 -8.33
C ILE A 185 -26.17 -23.90 -9.31
N LEU A 186 -26.96 -24.93 -9.61
CA LEU A 186 -28.12 -24.81 -10.49
C LEU A 186 -29.29 -24.05 -9.86
N GLY A 187 -29.34 -23.97 -8.53
CA GLY A 187 -30.31 -23.21 -7.76
C GLY A 187 -30.00 -21.71 -7.67
N LEU A 188 -28.80 -21.27 -8.06
CA LEU A 188 -28.42 -19.86 -8.04
C LEU A 188 -29.34 -19.01 -8.95
N PRO A 189 -29.63 -17.75 -8.58
CA PRO A 189 -30.55 -16.93 -9.36
C PRO A 189 -30.02 -16.68 -10.79
N LYS A 190 -30.91 -16.78 -11.78
CA LYS A 190 -30.57 -16.71 -13.22
C LYS A 190 -29.94 -15.39 -13.67
N ASP A 191 -30.17 -14.32 -12.92
CA ASP A 191 -29.63 -12.99 -13.21
C ASP A 191 -28.12 -12.92 -12.91
N PHE A 192 -27.56 -13.94 -12.25
CA PHE A 192 -26.15 -14.06 -11.93
C PHE A 192 -25.48 -15.11 -12.82
N SER A 193 -24.55 -14.64 -13.64
CA SER A 193 -23.81 -15.50 -14.56
C SER A 193 -22.52 -15.99 -13.90
N VAL A 194 -22.49 -17.25 -13.45
CA VAL A 194 -21.23 -17.93 -13.15
C VAL A 194 -20.48 -18.17 -14.46
N ALA A 195 -19.39 -17.44 -14.66
CA ALA A 195 -18.63 -17.47 -15.92
C ALA A 195 -17.84 -18.77 -16.06
N TYR A 196 -17.29 -19.28 -14.94
CA TYR A 196 -16.45 -20.47 -14.91
C TYR A 196 -16.86 -21.39 -13.77
N ILE A 197 -16.95 -22.68 -14.07
CA ILE A 197 -17.03 -23.75 -13.06
C ILE A 197 -15.83 -24.66 -13.26
N SER A 198 -15.05 -24.87 -12.20
CA SER A 198 -13.96 -25.83 -12.22
C SER A 198 -14.13 -26.95 -11.21
N SER A 199 -13.54 -28.10 -11.51
CA SER A 199 -13.43 -29.21 -10.57
C SER A 199 -12.31 -30.16 -10.98
N PRO A 200 -11.63 -30.80 -10.02
CA PRO A 200 -10.74 -31.92 -10.32
C PRO A 200 -11.49 -33.24 -10.57
N GLU A 201 -12.80 -33.31 -10.30
CA GLU A 201 -13.58 -34.54 -10.47
C GLU A 201 -14.27 -34.60 -11.83
N ILE A 202 -13.89 -35.58 -12.67
CA ILE A 202 -14.41 -35.71 -14.05
C ILE A 202 -15.91 -36.03 -14.04
N GLY A 203 -16.36 -36.86 -13.11
CA GLY A 203 -17.77 -37.23 -12.95
C GLY A 203 -18.65 -36.00 -12.70
N PHE A 204 -18.23 -35.10 -11.80
CA PHE A 204 -18.94 -33.88 -11.50
C PHE A 204 -19.06 -32.97 -12.73
N LEU A 205 -17.95 -32.68 -13.44
CA LEU A 205 -17.97 -31.81 -14.62
C LEU A 205 -18.88 -32.34 -15.74
N LYS A 206 -18.90 -33.66 -15.96
CA LYS A 206 -19.77 -34.28 -16.96
C LYS A 206 -21.25 -34.14 -16.58
N ASN A 207 -21.59 -34.33 -15.30
CA ASN A 207 -22.96 -34.23 -14.81
C ASN A 207 -23.49 -32.80 -14.91
N VAL A 208 -22.77 -31.83 -14.32
CA VAL A 208 -23.18 -30.42 -14.34
C VAL A 208 -23.20 -29.86 -15.77
N GLY A 209 -22.24 -30.25 -16.61
CA GLY A 209 -22.18 -29.83 -18.01
C GLY A 209 -23.35 -30.32 -18.86
N ALA A 210 -23.90 -31.50 -18.55
CA ALA A 210 -25.10 -31.99 -19.23
C ALA A 210 -26.33 -31.12 -18.94
N LYS A 211 -26.41 -30.53 -17.73
CA LYS A 211 -27.50 -29.65 -17.30
C LYS A 211 -27.28 -28.18 -17.72
N LEU A 212 -26.03 -27.74 -17.88
CA LEU A 212 -25.66 -26.38 -18.28
C LEU A 212 -25.51 -26.16 -19.80
N LYS A 213 -25.95 -27.09 -20.66
CA LYS A 213 -25.76 -27.01 -22.13
C LYS A 213 -26.23 -25.71 -22.82
N LYS A 214 -27.12 -24.93 -22.22
CA LYS A 214 -27.63 -23.65 -22.75
C LYS A 214 -27.03 -22.43 -22.04
N SER A 215 -26.15 -22.63 -21.07
CA SER A 215 -25.43 -21.58 -20.36
C SER A 215 -24.20 -21.14 -21.13
N ASN A 216 -23.76 -19.89 -20.92
CA ASN A 216 -22.45 -19.40 -21.35
C ASN A 216 -21.31 -19.78 -20.39
N THR A 217 -21.61 -20.56 -19.34
CA THR A 217 -20.63 -21.03 -18.35
C THR A 217 -19.60 -21.96 -18.98
N LYS A 218 -18.31 -21.66 -18.76
CA LYS A 218 -17.18 -22.48 -19.18
C LYS A 218 -16.84 -23.51 -18.11
N LEU A 219 -16.61 -24.76 -18.53
CA LEU A 219 -16.23 -25.86 -17.64
C LEU A 219 -14.72 -26.07 -17.72
N ILE A 220 -14.04 -25.99 -16.58
CA ILE A 220 -12.58 -26.04 -16.50
C ILE A 220 -12.16 -27.26 -15.68
N PHE A 221 -11.37 -28.14 -16.28
CA PHE A 221 -10.84 -29.31 -15.58
C PHE A 221 -9.59 -28.93 -14.78
N ARG A 222 -9.63 -29.05 -13.45
CA ARG A 222 -8.52 -28.70 -12.56
C ARG A 222 -7.61 -29.91 -12.37
N PHE A 223 -6.35 -29.78 -12.78
CA PHE A 223 -5.32 -30.76 -12.49
C PHE A 223 -4.77 -30.54 -11.08
N LEU A 224 -4.57 -31.63 -10.35
CA LEU A 224 -3.83 -31.61 -9.08
C LEU A 224 -2.37 -32.01 -9.35
N ARG A 225 -1.66 -32.58 -8.37
CA ARG A 225 -0.31 -33.11 -8.60
C ARG A 225 -0.35 -34.32 -9.54
N GLU A 226 0.74 -34.52 -10.28
CA GLU A 226 0.84 -35.57 -11.31
C GLU A 226 0.64 -36.99 -10.77
N ASP A 227 1.01 -37.23 -9.50
CA ASP A 227 0.96 -38.52 -8.82
C ASP A 227 -0.40 -38.86 -8.20
N VAL A 228 -1.31 -37.89 -8.13
CA VAL A 228 -2.63 -38.06 -7.55
C VAL A 228 -3.57 -38.71 -8.57
N ALA A 229 -4.35 -39.70 -8.14
CA ALA A 229 -5.34 -40.37 -8.97
C ALA A 229 -6.69 -39.64 -8.99
N GLU A 230 -7.29 -39.51 -10.18
CA GLU A 230 -8.66 -38.99 -10.33
C GLU A 230 -9.69 -40.08 -10.04
N HIS A 231 -10.79 -39.71 -9.39
CA HIS A 231 -11.76 -40.66 -8.83
C HIS A 231 -12.49 -41.53 -9.84
N THR A 232 -12.93 -40.94 -10.94
CA THR A 232 -13.81 -41.58 -11.92
C THR A 232 -13.03 -42.57 -12.79
N THR A 233 -11.84 -42.16 -13.21
CA THR A 233 -10.99 -42.90 -14.17
C THR A 233 -9.95 -43.77 -13.49
N LYS A 234 -9.64 -43.49 -12.22
CA LYS A 234 -8.54 -44.11 -11.45
C LYS A 234 -7.16 -43.96 -12.09
N LYS A 235 -7.03 -43.07 -13.06
CA LYS A 235 -5.75 -42.67 -13.68
C LYS A 235 -5.16 -41.51 -12.93
N THR A 236 -3.84 -41.35 -12.97
CA THR A 236 -3.20 -40.17 -12.38
C THR A 236 -3.42 -38.93 -13.23
N TYR A 237 -3.36 -37.74 -12.62
CA TYR A 237 -3.45 -36.48 -13.39
C TYR A 237 -2.34 -36.38 -14.44
N GLY A 238 -1.14 -36.91 -14.17
CA GLY A 238 -0.05 -36.98 -15.16
C GLY A 238 -0.35 -37.93 -16.34
N GLU A 239 -1.12 -39.00 -16.12
CA GLU A 239 -1.62 -39.86 -17.20
C GLU A 239 -2.74 -39.20 -18.00
N ILE A 240 -3.67 -38.51 -17.32
CA ILE A 240 -4.78 -37.80 -17.96
C ILE A 240 -4.27 -36.64 -18.83
N LEU A 241 -3.21 -35.95 -18.39
CA LEU A 241 -2.58 -34.86 -19.14
C LEU A 241 -2.10 -35.30 -20.54
N LYS A 242 -1.72 -36.57 -20.70
CA LYS A 242 -1.29 -37.14 -21.99
C LYS A 242 -2.44 -37.34 -22.98
N ASP A 243 -3.69 -37.24 -22.53
CA ASP A 243 -4.90 -37.40 -23.33
C ASP A 243 -5.85 -36.21 -23.19
N LEU A 244 -5.35 -35.02 -23.55
CA LEU A 244 -6.14 -33.77 -23.58
C LEU A 244 -7.37 -33.85 -24.51
N LYS A 245 -7.35 -34.75 -25.51
CA LYS A 245 -8.49 -34.96 -26.41
C LYS A 245 -9.71 -35.50 -25.65
N SER A 246 -9.50 -36.42 -24.72
CA SER A 246 -10.57 -36.89 -23.83
C SER A 246 -11.08 -35.80 -22.90
N VAL A 247 -10.20 -34.89 -22.44
CA VAL A 247 -10.58 -33.73 -21.60
C VAL A 247 -11.49 -32.76 -22.37
N LYS A 248 -11.15 -32.47 -23.65
CA LYS A 248 -11.94 -31.58 -24.52
C LYS A 248 -13.40 -32.00 -24.71
N ALA A 249 -13.70 -33.29 -24.53
CA ALA A 249 -15.06 -33.82 -24.67
C ALA A 249 -16.03 -33.31 -23.59
N PHE A 250 -15.52 -32.85 -22.43
CA PHE A 250 -16.34 -32.38 -21.31
C PHE A 250 -15.92 -31.02 -20.75
N ALA A 251 -14.74 -30.51 -21.09
CA ALA A 251 -14.25 -29.20 -20.64
C ALA A 251 -13.95 -28.24 -21.81
N SER A 252 -14.08 -26.95 -21.53
CA SER A 252 -13.64 -25.86 -22.42
C SER A 252 -12.22 -25.38 -22.11
N GLY A 253 -11.66 -25.74 -20.95
CA GLY A 253 -10.29 -25.43 -20.60
C GLY A 253 -9.77 -26.30 -19.46
N ILE A 254 -8.50 -26.07 -19.11
CA ILE A 254 -7.79 -26.76 -18.04
C ILE A 254 -7.17 -25.73 -17.09
N LEU A 255 -7.15 -26.06 -15.80
CA LEU A 255 -6.45 -25.31 -14.76
C LEU A 255 -5.32 -26.20 -14.24
N VAL A 256 -4.07 -25.74 -14.34
CA VAL A 256 -2.89 -26.54 -13.99
C VAL A 256 -1.97 -25.80 -13.02
N PRO A 257 -1.30 -26.50 -12.10
CA PRO A 257 -0.16 -25.94 -11.37
C PRO A 257 0.89 -25.43 -12.36
N LYS A 258 1.50 -24.28 -12.08
CA LYS A 258 2.44 -23.60 -12.98
C LYS A 258 3.63 -24.50 -13.40
N GLU A 259 4.00 -25.46 -12.55
CA GLU A 259 5.06 -26.45 -12.77
C GLU A 259 4.78 -27.42 -13.93
N TYR A 260 3.52 -27.62 -14.31
CA TYR A 260 3.16 -28.41 -15.50
C TYR A 260 3.61 -27.74 -16.81
N ILE A 261 3.76 -26.41 -16.79
CA ILE A 261 4.16 -25.61 -17.94
C ILE A 261 5.68 -25.40 -17.90
N TRP A 262 6.20 -24.96 -16.76
CA TRP A 262 7.63 -24.77 -16.52
C TRP A 262 8.09 -25.66 -15.36
N PRO A 263 8.59 -26.87 -15.63
CA PRO A 263 8.99 -27.78 -14.58
C PRO A 263 10.13 -27.19 -13.74
N LEU A 264 9.99 -27.27 -12.42
CA LEU A 264 11.00 -26.80 -11.47
C LEU A 264 11.94 -27.95 -11.08
N GLY A 265 13.24 -27.77 -11.27
CA GLY A 265 14.25 -28.73 -10.82
C GLY A 265 14.43 -28.73 -9.30
N LYS A 266 15.01 -29.81 -8.76
CA LYS A 266 15.37 -29.90 -7.32
C LYS A 266 16.39 -28.83 -6.88
N ASP A 267 17.13 -28.28 -7.84
CA ASP A 267 18.06 -27.18 -7.72
C ASP A 267 17.39 -25.79 -7.75
N GLN A 268 16.05 -25.72 -7.80
CA GLN A 268 15.24 -24.49 -7.86
C GLN A 268 15.40 -23.67 -9.15
N TYR A 269 15.88 -24.30 -10.23
CA TYR A 269 15.93 -23.70 -11.57
C TYR A 269 14.85 -24.28 -12.48
N LEU A 270 14.32 -23.44 -13.36
CA LEU A 270 13.37 -23.84 -14.38
C LEU A 270 14.03 -24.77 -15.40
N ARG A 271 13.29 -25.81 -15.81
CA ARG A 271 13.62 -26.65 -16.96
C ARG A 271 12.99 -26.07 -18.23
N LEU A 272 13.25 -26.73 -19.36
CA LEU A 272 12.62 -26.36 -20.63
C LEU A 272 11.09 -26.44 -20.50
N PRO A 273 10.35 -25.51 -21.17
CA PRO A 273 8.90 -25.51 -21.10
C PRO A 273 8.33 -26.76 -21.76
N THR A 274 7.19 -27.23 -21.25
CA THR A 274 6.42 -28.30 -21.89
C THR A 274 5.65 -27.78 -23.10
N SER A 275 5.17 -28.68 -23.95
CA SER A 275 4.27 -28.33 -25.07
C SER A 275 2.81 -28.13 -24.65
N LEU A 276 2.50 -28.28 -23.34
CA LEU A 276 1.15 -28.36 -22.81
C LEU A 276 0.23 -27.24 -23.31
N VAL A 277 0.67 -25.99 -23.23
CA VAL A 277 -0.17 -24.83 -23.63
C VAL A 277 -0.50 -24.90 -25.12
N LYS A 278 0.49 -25.19 -25.96
CA LYS A 278 0.30 -25.32 -27.42
C LYS A 278 -0.61 -26.50 -27.78
N ASP A 279 -0.40 -27.64 -27.13
CA ASP A 279 -1.17 -28.86 -27.40
C ASP A 279 -2.63 -28.70 -26.97
N ALA A 280 -2.87 -28.04 -25.83
CA ALA A 280 -4.21 -27.69 -25.36
C ALA A 280 -4.89 -26.69 -26.31
N HIS A 281 -4.19 -25.62 -26.70
CA HIS A 281 -4.71 -24.62 -27.64
C HIS A 281 -5.05 -25.22 -29.00
N ALA A 282 -4.21 -26.14 -29.53
CA ALA A 282 -4.48 -26.84 -30.77
C ALA A 282 -5.77 -27.68 -30.74
N LEU A 283 -6.19 -28.10 -29.54
CA LEU A 283 -7.45 -28.81 -29.31
C LEU A 283 -8.63 -27.88 -28.97
N GLY A 284 -8.39 -26.57 -28.84
CA GLY A 284 -9.39 -25.59 -28.43
C GLY A 284 -9.71 -25.62 -26.94
N LEU A 285 -8.72 -25.96 -26.09
CA LEU A 285 -8.80 -25.85 -24.64
C LEU A 285 -8.09 -24.59 -24.16
N GLU A 286 -8.77 -23.75 -23.37
CA GLU A 286 -8.10 -22.66 -22.62
C GLU A 286 -7.19 -23.24 -21.53
N VAL A 287 -6.08 -22.58 -21.21
CA VAL A 287 -5.13 -23.00 -20.19
C VAL A 287 -4.96 -21.91 -19.14
N PHE A 288 -5.31 -22.23 -17.92
CA PHE A 288 -5.13 -21.38 -16.75
C PHE A 288 -4.04 -21.95 -15.85
N ALA A 289 -3.16 -21.11 -15.34
CA ALA A 289 -2.07 -21.53 -14.46
C ALA A 289 -2.30 -21.06 -13.02
N SER A 290 -2.07 -21.90 -12.03
CA SER A 290 -2.20 -21.58 -10.59
C SER A 290 -0.89 -21.66 -9.84
N GLY A 291 -0.86 -21.06 -8.64
CA GLY A 291 0.29 -21.10 -7.73
C GLY A 291 1.16 -19.85 -7.81
N PHE A 292 0.59 -18.72 -8.24
CA PHE A 292 1.29 -17.45 -8.25
C PHE A 292 1.05 -16.72 -6.93
N ALA A 293 2.15 -16.33 -6.30
CA ALA A 293 2.14 -15.50 -5.10
C ALA A 293 3.49 -14.78 -5.01
N ASN A 294 3.51 -13.58 -4.45
CA ASN A 294 4.74 -12.79 -4.38
C ASN A 294 5.66 -13.22 -3.23
N ASP A 295 5.12 -14.02 -2.32
CA ASP A 295 5.66 -14.31 -1.00
C ASP A 295 6.11 -15.77 -0.85
N VAL A 296 6.20 -16.48 -1.97
CA VAL A 296 6.68 -17.86 -2.01
C VAL A 296 8.10 -17.91 -2.58
N SER A 297 8.84 -18.94 -2.16
CA SER A 297 10.14 -19.25 -2.77
C SER A 297 9.96 -19.55 -4.25
N MET A 298 10.27 -18.56 -5.08
CA MET A 298 10.26 -18.69 -6.54
C MET A 298 11.60 -19.21 -7.07
N SER A 299 11.61 -19.58 -8.35
CA SER A 299 12.84 -20.03 -8.99
C SER A 299 13.91 -18.93 -8.97
N TYR A 300 15.18 -19.33 -8.79
CA TYR A 300 16.33 -18.42 -8.90
C TYR A 300 16.44 -17.72 -10.26
N ASN A 301 15.75 -18.25 -11.30
CA ASN A 301 15.64 -17.61 -12.61
C ASN A 301 15.00 -16.22 -12.56
N TYR A 302 14.14 -15.93 -11.59
CA TYR A 302 13.40 -14.67 -11.50
C TYR A 302 14.05 -13.65 -10.56
N SER A 303 15.09 -14.02 -9.81
CA SER A 303 15.78 -13.12 -8.87
C SER A 303 14.81 -12.36 -7.94
N PHE A 304 13.84 -13.10 -7.38
CA PHE A 304 12.78 -12.59 -6.51
C PHE A 304 11.82 -11.56 -7.13
N ASP A 305 11.83 -11.36 -8.45
CA ASP A 305 10.85 -10.51 -9.14
C ASP A 305 9.57 -11.30 -9.50
N PRO A 306 8.42 -11.09 -8.81
CA PRO A 306 7.17 -11.77 -9.14
C PRO A 306 6.63 -11.35 -10.51
N SER A 307 6.87 -10.11 -10.95
CA SER A 307 6.44 -9.63 -12.26
C SER A 307 7.13 -10.39 -13.39
N ALA A 308 8.43 -10.68 -13.24
CA ALA A 308 9.17 -11.53 -14.18
C ALA A 308 8.57 -12.93 -14.29
N GLU A 309 8.09 -13.51 -13.18
CA GLU A 309 7.39 -14.80 -13.20
C GLU A 309 6.09 -14.70 -14.01
N TYR A 310 5.19 -13.75 -13.73
CA TYR A 310 3.96 -13.61 -14.51
C TYR A 310 4.24 -13.45 -16.01
N LEU A 311 5.17 -12.57 -16.37
CA LEU A 311 5.57 -12.29 -17.74
C LEU A 311 6.08 -13.53 -18.49
N GLN A 312 6.68 -14.50 -17.79
CA GLN A 312 7.13 -15.76 -18.38
C GLN A 312 5.96 -16.64 -18.88
N TYR A 313 4.79 -16.54 -18.25
CA TYR A 313 3.61 -17.34 -18.60
C TYR A 313 2.66 -16.63 -19.58
N ILE A 314 2.62 -15.29 -19.57
CA ILE A 314 1.69 -14.49 -20.38
C ILE A 314 2.35 -13.79 -21.58
N GLY A 315 3.64 -13.46 -21.47
CA GLY A 315 4.37 -12.60 -22.41
C GLY A 315 5.45 -13.34 -23.19
N ASN A 316 5.32 -14.67 -23.32
CA ASN A 316 6.26 -15.50 -24.04
C ASN A 316 5.94 -15.50 -25.55
N ALA A 317 6.97 -15.46 -26.40
CA ALA A 317 6.81 -15.47 -27.85
C ALA A 317 6.19 -16.76 -28.39
N ASN A 318 6.34 -17.88 -27.66
CA ASN A 318 5.91 -19.19 -28.09
C ASN A 318 4.47 -19.53 -27.70
N PHE A 319 3.99 -19.04 -26.57
CA PHE A 319 2.65 -19.31 -26.04
C PHE A 319 2.28 -18.27 -24.98
N SER A 320 0.99 -18.13 -24.69
CA SER A 320 0.49 -17.42 -23.50
C SER A 320 -0.58 -18.27 -22.85
N VAL A 321 -0.54 -18.40 -21.52
CA VAL A 321 -1.72 -18.93 -20.80
C VAL A 321 -2.89 -17.97 -20.94
N ASP A 322 -4.11 -18.49 -20.91
CA ASP A 322 -5.36 -17.73 -21.02
C ASP A 322 -5.71 -16.99 -19.71
N GLY A 323 -5.07 -17.35 -18.59
CA GLY A 323 -5.14 -16.60 -17.35
C GLY A 323 -4.29 -17.19 -16.23
N VAL A 324 -4.12 -16.43 -15.16
CA VAL A 324 -3.34 -16.81 -13.99
C VAL A 324 -4.19 -16.67 -12.73
N ILE A 325 -4.14 -17.70 -11.88
CA ILE A 325 -4.73 -17.70 -10.54
C ILE A 325 -3.66 -17.29 -9.54
N THR A 326 -3.93 -16.21 -8.81
CA THR A 326 -2.96 -15.57 -7.93
C THR A 326 -3.57 -15.12 -6.61
N ASP A 327 -2.73 -15.09 -5.58
CA ASP A 327 -3.01 -14.46 -4.28
C ASP A 327 -2.75 -12.95 -4.30
N PHE A 328 -2.04 -12.44 -5.31
CA PHE A 328 -1.63 -11.04 -5.48
C PHE A 328 -2.15 -10.47 -6.82
N PRO A 329 -3.48 -10.28 -6.94
CA PRO A 329 -4.07 -9.83 -8.19
C PRO A 329 -3.62 -8.44 -8.69
N PRO A 330 -3.14 -7.48 -7.85
CA PRO A 330 -2.52 -6.25 -8.35
C PRO A 330 -1.23 -6.51 -9.15
N THR A 331 -0.37 -7.42 -8.70
CA THR A 331 0.90 -7.73 -9.38
C THR A 331 0.65 -8.40 -10.73
N ALA A 332 -0.26 -9.39 -10.77
CA ALA A 332 -0.68 -10.00 -12.02
C ALA A 332 -1.33 -8.98 -12.97
N SER A 333 -2.13 -8.05 -12.43
CA SER A 333 -2.73 -6.96 -13.19
C SER A 333 -1.68 -6.02 -13.80
N GLY A 334 -0.67 -5.62 -13.02
CA GLY A 334 0.45 -4.82 -13.50
C GLY A 334 1.24 -5.53 -14.60
N ALA A 335 1.53 -6.82 -14.42
CA ALA A 335 2.23 -7.63 -15.43
C ALA A 335 1.45 -7.72 -16.74
N VAL A 336 0.15 -8.03 -16.68
CA VAL A 336 -0.74 -8.19 -17.85
C VAL A 336 -1.00 -6.86 -18.56
N ALA A 337 -1.30 -5.81 -17.81
CA ALA A 337 -1.77 -4.55 -18.38
C ALA A 337 -0.62 -3.64 -18.83
N CYS A 338 0.48 -3.65 -18.08
CA CYS A 338 1.55 -2.68 -18.22
C CYS A 338 2.81 -3.34 -18.78
N LEU A 339 3.36 -4.33 -18.08
CA LEU A 339 4.72 -4.82 -18.33
C LEU A 339 4.83 -5.73 -19.57
N ALA A 340 3.76 -6.44 -19.93
CA ALA A 340 3.78 -7.39 -21.05
C ALA A 340 4.10 -6.73 -22.41
N ASN A 341 3.78 -5.44 -22.56
CA ASN A 341 3.89 -4.70 -23.82
C ASN A 341 5.08 -3.73 -23.86
N THR A 342 6.02 -3.82 -22.92
CA THR A 342 7.13 -2.84 -22.82
C THR A 342 8.50 -3.39 -23.15
N LYS A 343 8.60 -4.67 -23.52
CA LYS A 343 9.86 -5.25 -24.01
C LYS A 343 10.37 -4.48 -25.23
N GLY A 344 11.47 -3.76 -25.05
CA GLY A 344 12.13 -2.98 -26.10
C GLY A 344 11.72 -1.51 -26.16
N ASN A 345 10.80 -1.05 -25.31
CA ASN A 345 10.51 0.38 -25.20
C ASN A 345 11.70 1.11 -24.55
N PRO A 346 12.13 2.26 -25.08
CA PRO A 346 13.20 3.03 -24.47
C PRO A 346 12.76 3.55 -23.11
N LEU A 347 13.72 3.61 -22.17
CA LEU A 347 13.50 4.26 -20.89
C LEU A 347 13.18 5.75 -21.11
N PRO A 348 12.14 6.31 -20.46
CA PRO A 348 11.95 7.74 -20.42
C PRO A 348 13.20 8.43 -19.88
N PRO A 349 13.52 9.67 -20.32
CA PRO A 349 14.67 10.38 -19.78
C PRO A 349 14.47 10.68 -18.28
N PRO A 350 15.55 10.66 -17.48
CA PRO A 350 15.48 11.06 -16.08
C PRO A 350 15.36 12.59 -15.92
N GLY A 351 14.59 13.04 -14.92
CA GLY A 351 14.41 14.46 -14.54
C GLY A 351 13.42 15.29 -15.38
N GLY A 352 12.91 16.40 -14.81
CA GLY A 352 11.98 17.36 -15.44
C GLY A 352 10.49 17.13 -15.13
N ASP A 353 9.61 18.06 -15.56
CA ASP A 353 8.13 17.91 -15.47
C ASP A 353 7.68 16.69 -16.29
N GLY A 354 7.43 15.56 -15.62
CA GLY A 354 7.02 14.29 -16.23
C GLY A 354 8.15 13.30 -16.54
N GLY A 355 9.39 13.56 -16.10
CA GLY A 355 10.52 12.62 -16.18
C GLY A 355 10.50 11.56 -15.07
N ARG A 356 11.25 10.46 -15.25
CA ARG A 356 11.38 9.41 -14.21
C ARG A 356 12.53 9.73 -13.23
N PRO A 357 12.55 9.14 -12.02
CA PRO A 357 13.74 9.13 -11.18
C PRO A 357 14.94 8.44 -11.87
N LEU A 358 16.15 8.81 -11.46
CA LEU A 358 17.38 8.10 -11.82
C LEU A 358 17.37 6.68 -11.26
N ILE A 359 17.84 5.70 -12.04
CA ILE A 359 18.13 4.34 -11.57
C ILE A 359 19.61 4.29 -11.18
N ILE A 360 19.87 4.24 -9.88
CA ILE A 360 21.20 4.26 -9.28
C ILE A 360 21.46 2.86 -8.71
N THR A 361 22.63 2.29 -8.97
CA THR A 361 22.96 0.97 -8.42
C THR A 361 23.35 1.06 -6.94
N HIS A 362 23.19 -0.06 -6.23
CA HIS A 362 23.83 -0.30 -4.95
C HIS A 362 24.83 -1.45 -5.10
N ASN A 363 26.10 -1.11 -5.26
CA ASN A 363 27.22 -1.98 -5.58
C ASN A 363 27.06 -2.73 -6.92
N GLY A 364 26.57 -2.05 -7.95
CA GLY A 364 26.18 -2.68 -9.23
C GLY A 364 24.87 -3.49 -9.12
N ALA A 365 24.67 -4.49 -9.98
CA ALA A 365 23.53 -5.43 -9.90
C ALA A 365 23.76 -6.48 -8.80
N SER A 366 23.96 -6.01 -7.57
CA SER A 366 24.40 -6.80 -6.41
C SER A 366 23.35 -7.83 -5.94
N GLY A 367 22.11 -7.71 -6.41
CA GLY A 367 21.06 -8.72 -6.26
C GLY A 367 21.29 -9.97 -7.11
N VAL A 368 22.04 -9.85 -8.20
CA VAL A 368 22.25 -10.91 -9.21
C VAL A 368 23.66 -11.50 -9.13
N TYR A 369 24.68 -10.66 -8.95
CA TYR A 369 26.09 -11.04 -8.83
C TYR A 369 26.70 -10.45 -7.56
N PRO A 370 27.80 -11.02 -7.03
CA PRO A 370 28.51 -10.41 -5.89
C PRO A 370 28.79 -8.93 -6.16
N GLY A 371 28.41 -8.06 -5.21
CA GLY A 371 28.47 -6.62 -5.39
C GLY A 371 29.90 -6.11 -5.64
N SER A 372 30.02 -4.95 -6.30
CA SER A 372 31.30 -4.31 -6.64
C SER A 372 32.24 -5.15 -7.53
N THR A 373 31.71 -6.15 -8.24
CA THR A 373 32.48 -6.94 -9.21
C THR A 373 32.30 -6.48 -10.65
N ASP A 374 33.22 -6.87 -11.52
CA ASP A 374 33.13 -6.65 -12.97
C ASP A 374 31.79 -7.13 -13.57
N LEU A 375 31.32 -8.31 -13.17
CA LEU A 375 30.04 -8.86 -13.62
C LEU A 375 28.84 -8.08 -13.06
N ALA A 376 28.88 -7.65 -11.80
CA ALA A 376 27.78 -6.87 -11.22
C ALA A 376 27.62 -5.52 -11.93
N TYR A 377 28.73 -4.85 -12.29
CA TYR A 377 28.67 -3.60 -13.05
C TYR A 377 28.24 -3.81 -14.50
N GLN A 378 28.79 -4.82 -15.19
CA GLN A 378 28.37 -5.16 -16.56
C GLN A 378 26.87 -5.47 -16.63
N GLN A 379 26.36 -6.21 -15.64
CA GLN A 379 24.94 -6.55 -15.54
C GLN A 379 24.10 -5.30 -15.26
N ALA A 380 24.52 -4.41 -14.35
CA ALA A 380 23.81 -3.17 -14.08
C ALA A 380 23.70 -2.24 -15.32
N VAL A 381 24.79 -2.11 -16.08
CA VAL A 381 24.79 -1.35 -17.34
C VAL A 381 23.83 -1.97 -18.34
N LYS A 382 23.85 -3.30 -18.47
CA LYS A 382 22.94 -4.04 -19.35
C LYS A 382 21.47 -3.89 -18.92
N ASP A 383 21.23 -3.80 -17.62
CA ASP A 383 19.91 -3.66 -17.03
C ASP A 383 19.35 -2.23 -17.12
N GLY A 384 20.12 -1.27 -17.64
CA GLY A 384 19.67 0.10 -17.88
C GLY A 384 19.82 1.04 -16.68
N ALA A 385 20.80 0.80 -15.80
CA ALA A 385 21.16 1.77 -14.76
C ALA A 385 21.65 3.09 -15.38
N ASP A 386 21.16 4.21 -14.86
CA ASP A 386 21.62 5.54 -15.26
C ASP A 386 22.96 5.88 -14.60
N ILE A 387 23.13 5.46 -13.36
CA ILE A 387 24.31 5.72 -12.52
C ILE A 387 24.78 4.40 -11.92
N ILE A 388 26.08 4.12 -12.08
CA ILE A 388 26.75 3.04 -11.37
C ILE A 388 27.56 3.59 -10.18
N ASP A 389 27.53 2.89 -9.06
CA ASP A 389 28.18 3.30 -7.81
C ASP A 389 29.48 2.52 -7.54
N CYS A 390 30.38 3.07 -6.74
CA CYS A 390 31.56 2.40 -6.23
C CYS A 390 31.83 2.92 -4.81
N ALA A 391 31.56 2.07 -3.81
CA ALA A 391 32.01 2.28 -2.43
C ALA A 391 33.52 2.02 -2.34
N VAL A 392 34.32 3.08 -2.24
CA VAL A 392 35.78 2.98 -2.32
C VAL A 392 36.35 2.58 -0.97
N ARG A 393 37.03 1.44 -0.95
CA ARG A 393 37.81 0.95 0.19
C ARG A 393 39.30 0.94 -0.15
N MET A 394 40.14 0.91 0.88
CA MET A 394 41.59 0.85 0.72
C MET A 394 42.16 -0.46 1.25
N SER A 395 43.14 -1.00 0.53
CA SER A 395 44.02 -2.04 1.04
C SER A 395 45.10 -1.45 1.95
N LYS A 396 45.80 -2.31 2.70
CA LYS A 396 46.93 -1.95 3.56
C LYS A 396 48.06 -1.24 2.83
N ASP A 397 48.30 -1.62 1.58
CA ASP A 397 49.34 -1.07 0.70
C ASP A 397 48.84 0.11 -0.16
N GLY A 398 47.65 0.65 0.14
CA GLY A 398 47.17 1.91 -0.43
C GLY A 398 46.43 1.80 -1.77
N VAL A 399 46.04 0.59 -2.20
CA VAL A 399 45.25 0.38 -3.41
C VAL A 399 43.78 0.68 -3.12
N ALA A 400 43.18 1.59 -3.89
CA ALA A 400 41.77 1.93 -3.84
C ALA A 400 40.95 1.03 -4.78
N PHE A 401 39.88 0.42 -4.27
CA PHE A 401 39.03 -0.52 -5.00
C PHE A 401 37.57 -0.44 -4.55
N CYS A 402 36.65 -0.89 -5.39
CA CYS A 402 35.23 -0.90 -5.07
C CYS A 402 34.89 -2.11 -4.19
N GLN A 403 34.24 -1.87 -3.05
CA GLN A 403 33.76 -2.91 -2.16
C GLN A 403 32.66 -2.38 -1.22
N PRO A 404 31.55 -3.12 -1.01
CA PRO A 404 30.41 -2.63 -0.23
C PRO A 404 30.76 -2.23 1.21
N SER A 405 31.74 -2.91 1.82
CA SER A 405 32.16 -2.64 3.20
C SER A 405 33.67 -2.80 3.36
N ALA A 406 34.23 -2.06 4.32
CA ALA A 406 35.60 -2.27 4.76
C ALA A 406 35.79 -3.66 5.42
N ASP A 407 34.74 -4.25 6.00
CA ASP A 407 34.77 -5.61 6.53
C ASP A 407 34.52 -6.63 5.41
N LEU A 408 35.58 -7.33 5.02
CA LEU A 408 35.56 -8.33 3.94
C LEU A 408 34.92 -9.65 4.38
N SER A 409 34.63 -9.84 5.67
CA SER A 409 34.10 -11.10 6.21
C SER A 409 32.70 -11.45 5.71
N THR A 410 31.93 -10.44 5.28
CA THR A 410 30.51 -10.54 4.92
C THR A 410 30.26 -10.64 3.42
N SER A 411 31.19 -10.19 2.59
CA SER A 411 31.02 -10.11 1.12
C SER A 411 32.09 -10.86 0.36
N THR A 412 32.94 -11.62 1.08
CA THR A 412 34.02 -12.43 0.49
C THR A 412 34.30 -13.68 1.30
N THR A 413 35.20 -14.53 0.82
CA THR A 413 35.71 -15.70 1.54
C THR A 413 36.72 -15.39 2.66
N ALA A 414 36.92 -14.11 3.04
CA ALA A 414 37.92 -13.70 4.03
C ALA A 414 37.81 -14.45 5.36
N SER A 415 36.58 -14.69 5.83
CA SER A 415 36.29 -15.43 7.06
C SER A 415 36.86 -16.85 7.08
N THR A 416 37.17 -17.43 5.92
CA THR A 416 37.81 -18.74 5.83
C THR A 416 39.32 -18.66 5.64
N SER A 417 39.81 -17.66 4.90
CA SER A 417 41.22 -17.55 4.50
C SER A 417 42.09 -16.76 5.48
N PHE A 418 41.51 -15.83 6.24
CA PHE A 418 42.24 -14.89 7.08
C PHE A 418 41.68 -14.77 8.51
N MET A 419 41.17 -15.87 9.08
CA MET A 419 40.67 -15.88 10.47
C MET A 419 41.68 -15.35 11.50
N THR A 420 42.98 -15.53 11.27
CA THR A 420 44.04 -15.03 12.15
C THR A 420 44.18 -13.51 12.15
N LYS A 421 43.55 -12.82 11.19
CA LYS A 421 43.54 -11.36 11.06
C LYS A 421 42.23 -10.71 11.49
N ILE A 422 41.37 -11.45 12.20
CA ILE A 422 40.17 -10.88 12.80
C ILE A 422 40.56 -9.82 13.84
N SER A 423 39.95 -8.65 13.75
CA SER A 423 40.12 -7.55 14.70
C SER A 423 38.79 -6.86 14.97
N THR A 424 38.73 -6.03 16.01
CA THR A 424 37.57 -5.17 16.29
C THR A 424 38.00 -3.72 16.14
N VAL A 425 37.28 -2.96 15.31
CA VAL A 425 37.52 -1.55 15.06
C VAL A 425 36.22 -0.80 15.36
N SER A 426 36.12 -0.26 16.57
CA SER A 426 34.91 0.39 17.10
C SER A 426 34.42 1.58 16.26
N GLU A 427 35.34 2.28 15.60
CA GLU A 427 35.04 3.42 14.74
C GLU A 427 34.36 3.04 13.42
N ILE A 428 34.35 1.75 13.06
CA ILE A 428 33.69 1.21 11.87
C ILE A 428 32.49 0.36 12.27
N GLN A 429 32.69 -0.61 13.17
CA GLN A 429 31.63 -1.50 13.62
C GLN A 429 31.89 -2.10 15.00
N ASN A 430 30.82 -2.45 15.70
CA ASN A 430 30.88 -3.06 17.04
C ASN A 430 31.20 -4.56 17.03
N LYS A 431 31.33 -5.18 15.85
CA LYS A 431 31.61 -6.62 15.69
C LYS A 431 33.03 -6.83 15.18
N SER A 432 33.65 -7.93 15.59
CA SER A 432 34.93 -8.34 15.01
C SER A 432 34.77 -8.71 13.53
N GLY A 433 35.71 -8.28 12.71
CA GLY A 433 35.70 -8.45 11.26
C GLY A 433 37.10 -8.63 10.69
N ILE A 434 37.20 -8.81 9.37
CA ILE A 434 38.47 -8.86 8.66
C ILE A 434 38.50 -7.67 7.71
N PHE A 435 39.27 -6.65 8.07
CA PHE A 435 39.19 -5.37 7.38
C PHE A 435 40.14 -5.27 6.19
N SER A 436 39.70 -4.59 5.13
CA SER A 436 40.45 -4.40 3.89
C SER A 436 41.80 -3.72 4.13
N PHE A 437 41.85 -2.73 5.03
CA PHE A 437 43.07 -1.98 5.35
C PHE A 437 44.09 -2.77 6.19
N ASP A 438 43.75 -3.99 6.63
CA ASP A 438 44.69 -4.91 7.31
C ASP A 438 45.28 -5.97 6.34
N LEU A 439 44.79 -6.01 5.08
CA LEU A 439 45.25 -6.92 4.01
C LEU A 439 45.93 -6.14 2.87
N THR A 440 47.01 -6.69 2.31
CA THR A 440 47.57 -6.14 1.06
C THR A 440 46.66 -6.43 -0.12
N TRP A 441 46.76 -5.66 -1.21
CA TRP A 441 45.98 -5.91 -2.42
C TRP A 441 46.20 -7.32 -2.97
N SER A 442 47.45 -7.81 -2.94
CA SER A 442 47.78 -9.17 -3.35
C SER A 442 47.09 -10.24 -2.49
N GLU A 443 46.88 -9.99 -1.19
CA GLU A 443 46.12 -10.88 -0.30
C GLU A 443 44.63 -10.82 -0.64
N ILE A 444 44.07 -9.63 -0.85
CA ILE A 444 42.66 -9.43 -1.22
C ILE A 444 42.34 -10.15 -2.55
N GLN A 445 43.23 -10.09 -3.54
CA GLN A 445 43.06 -10.78 -4.82
C GLN A 445 43.01 -12.32 -4.70
N THR A 446 43.44 -12.91 -3.58
CA THR A 446 43.27 -14.35 -3.34
C THR A 446 41.88 -14.73 -2.88
N LEU A 447 41.08 -13.75 -2.41
CA LEU A 447 39.71 -13.95 -1.96
C LEU A 447 38.77 -14.14 -3.15
N LYS A 448 37.62 -14.75 -2.87
CA LYS A 448 36.50 -14.77 -3.81
C LYS A 448 35.39 -13.84 -3.29
N PRO A 449 34.79 -13.01 -4.15
CA PRO A 449 33.54 -12.31 -3.83
C PRO A 449 32.45 -13.31 -3.40
N ASP A 450 31.56 -12.93 -2.51
CA ASP A 450 30.44 -13.77 -2.04
C ASP A 450 29.09 -13.04 -2.23
N LEU A 451 28.15 -13.69 -2.90
CA LEU A 451 26.78 -13.19 -3.08
C LEU A 451 25.94 -13.53 -1.85
N LEU A 452 25.85 -12.59 -0.91
CA LEU A 452 24.98 -12.70 0.24
C LEU A 452 23.82 -11.71 0.13
N GLY A 453 22.61 -12.19 0.38
CA GLY A 453 21.41 -11.36 0.53
C GLY A 453 21.21 -10.92 1.99
N PRO A 454 20.52 -9.80 2.24
CA PRO A 454 20.26 -9.27 3.58
C PRO A 454 19.48 -10.26 4.47
N TYR A 455 18.70 -11.15 3.86
CA TYR A 455 17.81 -12.09 4.53
C TYR A 455 18.28 -13.55 4.43
N THR A 456 19.56 -13.78 4.14
CA THR A 456 20.16 -15.13 4.01
C THR A 456 19.91 -15.98 5.27
N GLN A 457 19.98 -15.38 6.46
CA GLN A 457 19.73 -16.07 7.73
C GLN A 457 18.26 -16.47 7.91
N ALA A 458 17.34 -15.74 7.27
CA ALA A 458 15.90 -16.02 7.30
C ALA A 458 15.46 -17.00 6.20
N GLY A 459 16.41 -17.51 5.39
CA GLY A 459 16.14 -18.53 4.36
C GLY A 459 16.02 -17.99 2.93
N LEU A 460 15.93 -16.68 2.74
CA LEU A 460 15.94 -16.05 1.41
C LEU A 460 17.37 -15.93 0.89
N LYS A 461 17.83 -17.00 0.23
CA LYS A 461 19.16 -17.07 -0.37
C LYS A 461 19.11 -16.52 -1.80
N ARG A 462 20.08 -15.69 -2.17
CA ARG A 462 20.30 -15.30 -3.56
C ARG A 462 20.80 -16.48 -4.41
N ASN A 463 20.84 -16.28 -5.72
CA ASN A 463 21.16 -17.30 -6.71
C ASN A 463 22.52 -17.99 -6.41
N PRO A 464 22.54 -19.29 -6.06
CA PRO A 464 23.77 -19.98 -5.67
C PRO A 464 24.74 -20.18 -6.85
N ALA A 465 24.27 -20.15 -8.11
CA ALA A 465 25.15 -20.28 -9.27
C ALA A 465 26.05 -19.05 -9.45
N ALA A 466 25.61 -17.88 -8.98
CA ALA A 466 26.39 -16.63 -9.03
C ALA A 466 27.28 -16.42 -7.80
N LYS A 467 27.24 -17.32 -6.80
CA LYS A 467 27.79 -17.09 -5.45
C LYS A 467 29.21 -16.50 -5.41
N ASN A 468 30.13 -16.98 -6.23
CA ASN A 468 31.52 -16.51 -6.28
C ASN A 468 31.92 -16.00 -7.67
N ALA A 469 30.96 -15.50 -8.43
CA ALA A 469 31.21 -15.03 -9.79
C ALA A 469 31.81 -13.61 -9.79
N GLY A 470 32.64 -13.31 -10.79
CA GLY A 470 33.24 -12.00 -10.98
C GLY A 470 34.60 -11.82 -10.29
N LYS A 471 35.17 -10.64 -10.47
CA LYS A 471 36.47 -10.20 -9.96
C LYS A 471 36.34 -8.86 -9.26
N PHE A 472 37.19 -8.62 -8.25
CA PHE A 472 37.31 -7.32 -7.62
C PHE A 472 37.78 -6.27 -8.64
N VAL A 473 37.23 -5.06 -8.53
CA VAL A 473 37.47 -3.96 -9.45
C VAL A 473 38.19 -2.83 -8.71
N THR A 474 39.37 -2.43 -9.19
CA THR A 474 40.07 -1.26 -8.69
C THR A 474 39.37 0.02 -9.11
N LEU A 475 39.58 1.13 -8.39
CA LEU A 475 38.97 2.41 -8.73
C LEU A 475 39.31 2.86 -10.18
N PRO A 476 40.57 2.76 -10.67
CA PRO A 476 40.86 3.05 -12.07
C PRO A 476 40.11 2.17 -13.07
N GLU A 477 40.01 0.86 -12.83
CA GLU A 477 39.26 -0.06 -13.69
C GLU A 477 37.76 0.29 -13.73
N PHE A 478 37.17 0.69 -12.60
CA PHE A 478 35.79 1.17 -12.53
C PHE A 478 35.59 2.45 -13.34
N LEU A 479 36.51 3.42 -13.23
CA LEU A 479 36.45 4.67 -13.99
C LEU A 479 36.60 4.44 -15.50
N ASP A 480 37.43 3.48 -15.91
CA ASP A 480 37.58 3.08 -17.31
C ASP A 480 36.34 2.35 -17.83
N LEU A 481 35.72 1.48 -17.02
CA LEU A 481 34.44 0.85 -17.34
C LEU A 481 33.33 1.88 -17.54
N ALA A 482 33.22 2.87 -16.65
CA ALA A 482 32.23 3.93 -16.75
C ALA A 482 32.38 4.74 -18.06
N LYS A 483 33.61 5.06 -18.46
CA LYS A 483 33.89 5.76 -19.73
C LYS A 483 33.60 4.93 -20.96
N ALA A 484 33.72 3.60 -20.86
CA ALA A 484 33.49 2.67 -21.95
C ALA A 484 31.99 2.32 -22.15
N THR A 485 31.11 2.81 -21.29
CA THR A 485 29.68 2.49 -21.28
C THR A 485 28.83 3.75 -21.43
N ASN A 486 27.52 3.58 -21.63
CA ASN A 486 26.58 4.69 -21.84
C ASN A 486 25.89 5.15 -20.55
N VAL A 487 26.50 4.91 -19.38
CA VAL A 487 25.96 5.41 -18.12
C VAL A 487 26.01 6.94 -18.11
N SER A 488 24.96 7.56 -17.59
CA SER A 488 24.85 9.02 -17.51
C SER A 488 25.69 9.62 -16.39
N GLY A 489 25.99 8.83 -15.35
CA GLY A 489 26.81 9.24 -14.23
C GLY A 489 27.47 8.09 -13.48
N ILE A 490 28.36 8.46 -12.56
CA ILE A 490 28.96 7.57 -11.58
C ILE A 490 28.84 8.15 -10.18
N MET A 491 28.71 7.27 -9.20
CA MET A 491 28.61 7.62 -7.79
C MET A 491 29.80 7.01 -7.03
N VAL A 492 30.68 7.86 -6.51
CA VAL A 492 31.88 7.42 -5.77
C VAL A 492 31.67 7.71 -4.29
N GLU A 493 31.56 6.66 -3.50
CA GLU A 493 31.29 6.73 -2.07
C GLU A 493 32.57 6.55 -1.26
N MET A 494 32.73 7.40 -0.25
CA MET A 494 33.83 7.35 0.70
C MET A 494 33.28 7.43 2.12
N GLU A 495 33.52 6.37 2.89
CA GLU A 495 33.22 6.35 4.32
C GLU A 495 34.51 6.23 5.14
N HIS A 496 34.44 6.62 6.41
CA HIS A 496 35.50 6.44 7.39
C HIS A 496 36.86 7.05 6.98
N ALA A 497 36.85 8.09 6.14
CA ALA A 497 38.07 8.70 5.62
C ALA A 497 38.99 9.25 6.73
N SER A 498 38.40 9.85 7.77
CA SER A 498 39.11 10.38 8.93
C SER A 498 39.83 9.28 9.75
N PHE A 499 39.24 8.08 9.82
CA PHE A 499 39.86 6.92 10.45
C PHE A 499 41.04 6.39 9.61
N LEU A 500 40.86 6.24 8.30
CA LEU A 500 41.90 5.77 7.40
C LEU A 500 43.11 6.73 7.37
N ALA A 501 42.87 8.04 7.42
CA ALA A 501 43.93 9.05 7.48
C ALA A 501 44.83 8.88 8.71
N LYS A 502 44.26 8.54 9.88
CA LYS A 502 45.05 8.24 11.10
C LYS A 502 45.94 7.01 10.96
N ARG A 503 45.60 6.10 10.04
CA ARG A 503 46.40 4.92 9.69
C ARG A 503 47.39 5.17 8.54
N GLY A 504 47.52 6.41 8.07
CA GLY A 504 48.40 6.76 6.95
C GLY A 504 47.82 6.41 5.57
N LEU A 505 46.52 6.11 5.48
CA LEU A 505 45.82 5.81 4.24
C LEU A 505 44.95 7.01 3.83
N GLY A 506 45.43 7.79 2.86
CA GLY A 506 44.72 8.99 2.37
C GLY A 506 43.63 8.66 1.35
N LEU A 507 42.42 8.29 1.81
CA LEU A 507 41.29 7.94 0.92
C LEU A 507 40.91 9.10 0.00
N VAL A 508 40.78 10.32 0.54
CA VAL A 508 40.41 11.52 -0.23
C VAL A 508 41.44 11.85 -1.30
N ASP A 509 42.74 11.70 -0.98
CA ASP A 509 43.83 11.96 -1.92
C ASP A 509 43.89 10.89 -3.01
N ALA A 510 43.70 9.61 -2.64
CA ALA A 510 43.66 8.51 -3.59
C ALA A 510 42.50 8.65 -4.60
N VAL A 511 41.30 8.98 -4.11
CA VAL A 511 40.11 9.18 -4.95
C VAL A 511 40.27 10.42 -5.82
N SER A 512 40.64 11.56 -5.25
CA SER A 512 40.80 12.80 -6.04
C SER A 512 41.92 12.69 -7.08
N GLY A 513 43.03 12.02 -6.77
CA GLY A 513 44.09 11.71 -7.73
C GLY A 513 43.63 10.79 -8.85
N ALA A 514 42.87 9.73 -8.54
CA ALA A 514 42.32 8.81 -9.55
C ALA A 514 41.35 9.53 -10.50
N LEU A 515 40.46 10.37 -9.95
CA LEU A 515 39.51 11.17 -10.73
C LEU A 515 40.20 12.19 -11.65
N ALA A 516 41.23 12.88 -11.15
CA ALA A 516 42.03 13.82 -11.93
C ALA A 516 42.83 13.11 -13.05
N ASN A 517 43.44 11.96 -12.75
CA ASN A 517 44.12 11.14 -13.76
C ASN A 517 43.13 10.66 -14.83
N ALA A 518 41.90 10.33 -14.42
CA ALA A 518 40.83 9.97 -15.33
C ALA A 518 40.21 11.18 -16.07
N SER A 519 40.68 12.41 -15.83
CA SER A 519 40.21 13.66 -16.44
C SER A 519 38.74 14.02 -16.14
N TYR A 520 38.17 13.52 -15.04
CA TYR A 520 36.84 13.95 -14.59
C TYR A 520 36.83 15.39 -14.08
N ASP A 521 37.98 15.92 -13.67
CA ASP A 521 38.17 17.28 -13.14
C ASP A 521 38.17 18.39 -14.22
N LYS A 522 38.16 18.03 -15.51
CA LYS A 522 38.22 18.97 -16.63
C LYS A 522 36.84 19.25 -17.20
N GLU A 523 36.47 20.53 -17.28
CA GLU A 523 35.25 20.96 -17.97
C GLU A 523 35.34 20.71 -19.50
N GLY A 524 34.29 20.14 -20.10
CA GLY A 524 34.14 20.08 -21.57
C GLY A 524 34.27 18.70 -22.24
N GLY A 525 34.34 17.60 -21.49
CA GLY A 525 34.26 16.23 -22.02
C GLY A 525 32.84 15.66 -22.01
N HIS A 526 32.50 14.76 -22.94
CA HIS A 526 31.28 13.92 -22.89
C HIS A 526 31.42 12.81 -21.83
N LEU A 527 31.86 13.16 -20.61
CA LEU A 527 32.05 12.22 -19.52
C LEU A 527 30.77 12.09 -18.68
N PRO A 528 30.54 10.94 -18.04
CA PRO A 528 29.44 10.77 -17.08
C PRO A 528 29.50 11.81 -15.96
N GLU A 529 28.34 12.26 -15.47
CA GLU A 529 28.24 13.11 -14.29
C GLU A 529 28.86 12.41 -13.07
N LEU A 530 29.70 13.10 -12.30
CA LEU A 530 30.31 12.54 -11.10
C LEU A 530 29.61 13.01 -9.83
N MET A 531 29.17 12.05 -9.03
CA MET A 531 28.63 12.25 -7.70
C MET A 531 29.60 11.74 -6.65
N VAL A 532 29.97 12.59 -5.69
CA VAL A 532 30.82 12.23 -4.55
C VAL A 532 29.94 12.10 -3.32
N VAL A 533 29.90 10.91 -2.74
CA VAL A 533 29.07 10.57 -1.57
C VAL A 533 29.96 10.38 -0.34
N SER A 534 29.54 10.94 0.78
CA SER A 534 30.17 10.66 2.08
C SER A 534 29.19 10.93 3.22
N ASP A 535 29.37 10.20 4.31
CA ASP A 535 28.78 10.47 5.64
C ASP A 535 29.45 11.66 6.34
N ASP A 536 30.67 12.02 5.92
CA ASP A 536 31.49 13.06 6.55
C ASP A 536 31.48 14.36 5.75
N THR A 537 30.90 15.42 6.34
CA THR A 537 30.83 16.75 5.73
C THR A 537 32.22 17.36 5.45
N SER A 538 33.26 16.97 6.20
CA SER A 538 34.63 17.43 5.97
C SER A 538 35.23 16.83 4.69
N VAL A 539 34.85 15.59 4.35
CA VAL A 539 35.20 14.95 3.08
C VAL A 539 34.52 15.70 1.93
N LEU A 540 33.21 15.94 2.02
CA LEU A 540 32.47 16.71 1.00
C LEU A 540 33.03 18.13 0.83
N ALA A 541 33.46 18.78 1.91
CA ALA A 541 34.10 20.09 1.86
C ALA A 541 35.42 20.07 1.04
N ALA A 542 36.20 19.00 1.13
CA ALA A 542 37.45 18.85 0.36
C ALA A 542 37.21 18.80 -1.17
N PHE A 543 36.03 18.36 -1.60
CA PHE A 543 35.62 18.31 -3.01
C PHE A 543 34.93 19.60 -3.50
N LYS A 544 34.75 20.63 -2.66
CA LYS A 544 34.24 21.95 -3.08
C LYS A 544 35.11 22.61 -4.16
N LYS A 545 36.41 22.27 -4.20
CA LYS A 545 37.36 22.75 -5.22
C LYS A 545 37.03 22.26 -6.63
N PHE A 546 36.19 21.24 -6.77
CA PHE A 546 35.71 20.71 -8.05
C PHE A 546 34.23 21.09 -8.26
N PRO A 547 33.93 22.23 -8.91
CA PRO A 547 32.56 22.71 -9.05
C PRO A 547 31.69 21.79 -9.93
N ALA A 548 32.31 21.01 -10.83
CA ALA A 548 31.64 20.04 -11.68
C ALA A 548 31.13 18.80 -10.92
N PHE A 549 31.59 18.55 -9.70
CA PHE A 549 31.22 17.34 -8.95
C PHE A 549 29.99 17.62 -8.11
N ARG A 550 28.96 16.78 -8.27
CA ARG A 550 27.79 16.81 -7.39
C ARG A 550 28.18 16.21 -6.04
N ARG A 551 27.96 16.95 -4.97
CA ARG A 551 28.26 16.49 -3.60
C ARG A 551 27.00 15.95 -2.97
N VAL A 552 27.07 14.76 -2.40
CA VAL A 552 25.92 14.02 -1.87
C VAL A 552 26.21 13.62 -0.43
N LEU A 553 25.35 14.03 0.49
CA LEU A 553 25.48 13.64 1.90
C LEU A 553 24.72 12.34 2.13
N MET A 554 25.36 11.37 2.77
CA MET A 554 24.71 10.14 3.19
C MET A 554 24.09 10.28 4.57
N VAL A 555 22.82 9.87 4.68
CA VAL A 555 22.07 9.89 5.94
C VAL A 555 21.62 8.48 6.28
N ASP A 556 22.33 7.85 7.22
CA ASP A 556 22.07 6.47 7.64
C ASP A 556 20.86 6.33 8.58
N GLU A 557 20.58 7.39 9.34
CA GLU A 557 19.46 7.46 10.27
C GLU A 557 18.12 7.50 9.51
N THR A 558 17.12 6.79 10.02
CA THR A 558 15.76 6.86 9.47
C THR A 558 15.10 8.16 9.90
N ILE A 559 14.77 9.02 8.93
CA ILE A 559 14.21 10.34 9.18
C ILE A 559 12.78 10.46 8.64
N SER A 560 11.91 11.13 9.40
CA SER A 560 10.50 11.35 9.01
C SER A 560 10.24 12.76 8.47
N ASP A 561 11.08 13.73 8.84
CA ASP A 561 11.08 15.08 8.31
C ASP A 561 12.50 15.67 8.35
N ALA A 562 12.69 16.83 7.73
CA ALA A 562 13.90 17.62 7.85
C ALA A 562 13.53 19.09 8.09
N SER A 563 14.02 19.66 9.19
CA SER A 563 13.77 21.08 9.50
C SER A 563 14.45 22.00 8.46
N ALA A 564 13.85 23.15 8.15
CA ALA A 564 14.44 24.11 7.21
C ALA A 564 15.88 24.52 7.59
N PRO A 565 16.23 24.77 8.87
CA PRO A 565 17.62 25.01 9.27
C PRO A 565 18.56 23.85 8.93
N SER A 566 18.15 22.60 9.16
CA SER A 566 18.95 21.41 8.83
C SER A 566 19.19 21.32 7.32
N VAL A 567 18.16 21.58 6.52
CA VAL A 567 18.27 21.62 5.05
C VAL A 567 19.25 22.71 4.59
N GLU A 568 19.18 23.90 5.17
CA GLU A 568 20.12 24.99 4.84
C GLU A 568 21.56 24.71 5.29
N GLU A 569 21.75 23.99 6.39
CA GLU A 569 23.08 23.52 6.82
C GLU A 569 23.66 22.49 5.85
N ILE A 570 22.86 21.50 5.44
CA ILE A 570 23.26 20.48 4.47
C ILE A 570 23.69 21.13 3.15
N LYS A 571 22.94 22.15 2.67
CA LYS A 571 23.26 22.89 1.44
C LYS A 571 24.64 23.54 1.44
N GLN A 572 25.22 23.80 2.61
CA GLN A 572 26.58 24.33 2.69
C GLN A 572 27.63 23.33 2.20
N PHE A 573 27.34 22.04 2.23
CA PHE A 573 28.31 20.98 1.93
C PHE A 573 27.86 20.08 0.77
N ALA A 574 26.56 19.82 0.63
CA ALA A 574 25.99 18.92 -0.36
C ALA A 574 24.85 19.57 -1.16
N THR A 575 24.65 19.08 -2.37
CA THR A 575 23.56 19.47 -3.27
C THR A 575 22.44 18.41 -3.32
N ALA A 576 22.74 17.20 -2.85
CA ALA A 576 21.81 16.08 -2.79
C ALA A 576 22.03 15.28 -1.50
N VAL A 577 21.07 14.42 -1.17
CA VAL A 577 21.15 13.49 -0.03
C VAL A 577 20.77 12.09 -0.46
N THR A 578 21.44 11.07 0.09
CA THR A 578 20.96 9.68 0.07
C THR A 578 20.28 9.37 1.40
N VAL A 579 19.12 8.73 1.35
CA VAL A 579 18.36 8.34 2.54
C VAL A 579 17.92 6.89 2.47
N GLY A 580 17.87 6.25 3.64
CA GLY A 580 17.31 4.91 3.82
C GLY A 580 15.84 4.83 3.40
N ARG A 581 15.40 3.69 2.85
CA ARG A 581 14.01 3.46 2.42
C ARG A 581 12.98 3.70 3.53
N GLY A 582 13.34 3.49 4.80
CA GLY A 582 12.44 3.82 5.92
C GLY A 582 12.11 5.32 6.06
N SER A 583 12.83 6.19 5.35
CA SER A 583 12.71 7.64 5.47
C SER A 583 11.69 8.21 4.48
N ILE A 584 10.89 9.18 4.93
CA ILE A 584 9.95 9.95 4.11
C ILE A 584 10.42 11.40 4.12
N ALA A 585 11.50 11.70 3.42
CA ALA A 585 12.06 13.05 3.41
C ALA A 585 11.60 13.84 2.17
N GLN A 586 10.63 14.74 2.34
CA GLN A 586 10.40 15.83 1.38
C GLN A 586 11.17 17.06 1.85
N ALA A 587 12.40 17.22 1.37
CA ALA A 587 13.16 18.45 1.58
C ALA A 587 12.95 19.39 0.40
N ALA A 588 12.20 20.49 0.63
CA ALA A 588 12.07 21.52 -0.39
C ALA A 588 13.47 22.01 -0.83
N ASN A 589 13.79 21.84 -2.11
CA ASN A 589 15.00 22.35 -2.76
C ASN A 589 16.31 21.58 -2.47
N LEU A 590 16.25 20.29 -2.15
CA LEU A 590 17.39 19.34 -2.18
C LEU A 590 17.04 18.13 -3.05
N THR A 591 18.00 17.61 -3.82
CA THR A 591 17.81 16.36 -4.56
C THR A 591 17.87 15.17 -3.61
N VAL A 592 16.90 14.27 -3.65
CA VAL A 592 16.80 13.13 -2.74
C VAL A 592 16.90 11.81 -3.51
N TYR A 593 17.87 10.99 -3.13
CA TYR A 593 18.02 9.62 -3.62
C TYR A 593 17.62 8.64 -2.52
N VAL A 594 16.67 7.75 -2.81
CA VAL A 594 16.12 6.82 -1.81
C VAL A 594 16.58 5.40 -2.10
N GLY A 595 17.03 4.69 -1.07
CA GLY A 595 17.43 3.30 -1.17
C GLY A 595 17.68 2.61 0.17
N VAL A 596 18.03 1.34 0.20
CA VAL A 596 18.28 0.47 -0.94
C VAL A 596 17.01 -0.34 -1.26
N LEU A 597 16.51 -0.24 -2.48
CA LEU A 597 15.34 -0.99 -2.97
C LEU A 597 15.75 -2.42 -3.36
N ARG A 598 14.88 -3.39 -3.06
CA ARG A 598 15.16 -4.83 -3.18
C ARG A 598 13.96 -5.59 -3.73
N ASN A 599 14.23 -6.77 -4.30
CA ASN A 599 13.18 -7.71 -4.70
C ASN A 599 12.83 -8.69 -3.57
N GLU A 600 13.70 -8.86 -2.57
CA GLU A 600 13.46 -9.73 -1.42
C GLU A 600 12.66 -9.00 -0.32
N PHE A 601 11.54 -9.60 0.09
CA PHE A 601 10.68 -9.09 1.15
C PHE A 601 10.47 -10.12 2.25
N MET A 602 10.42 -9.65 3.50
CA MET A 602 10.25 -10.52 4.67
C MET A 602 8.88 -10.35 5.34
N ASN A 603 8.25 -9.17 5.22
CA ASN A 603 6.97 -8.89 5.87
C ASN A 603 5.97 -8.22 4.91
N LEU A 604 5.00 -9.00 4.44
CA LEU A 604 4.03 -8.60 3.42
C LEU A 604 3.16 -7.39 3.77
N GLY A 605 2.82 -7.23 5.05
CA GLY A 605 1.92 -6.17 5.50
C GLY A 605 2.58 -4.80 5.55
N PHE A 606 3.91 -4.76 5.65
CA PHE A 606 4.69 -3.54 5.84
C PHE A 606 5.72 -3.30 4.72
N ASP A 607 6.03 -4.32 3.91
CA ASP A 607 6.96 -4.25 2.79
C ASP A 607 6.23 -4.21 1.43
N TYR A 608 5.37 -3.21 1.20
CA TYR A 608 4.78 -2.94 -0.13
C TYR A 608 4.08 -4.14 -0.79
N TRP A 609 3.38 -4.97 0.00
CA TRP A 609 2.70 -6.20 -0.47
C TRP A 609 3.65 -7.22 -1.13
N ALA A 610 4.93 -7.21 -0.74
CA ALA A 610 6.04 -7.92 -1.37
C ALA A 610 6.09 -7.76 -2.89
N ASP A 611 5.72 -6.59 -3.39
CA ASP A 611 5.81 -6.26 -4.79
C ASP A 611 6.84 -5.14 -4.98
N PRO A 612 8.00 -5.44 -5.61
CA PRO A 612 9.03 -4.42 -5.80
C PRO A 612 8.56 -3.30 -6.74
N ILE A 613 7.60 -3.57 -7.61
CA ILE A 613 6.99 -2.55 -8.48
C ILE A 613 6.17 -1.56 -7.66
N ILE A 614 5.48 -2.02 -6.61
CA ILE A 614 4.73 -1.14 -5.70
C ILE A 614 5.70 -0.28 -4.87
N GLU A 615 6.83 -0.84 -4.41
CA GLU A 615 7.89 -0.07 -3.74
C GLU A 615 8.44 1.03 -4.67
N ILE A 616 8.81 0.68 -5.90
CA ILE A 616 9.30 1.63 -6.91
C ILE A 616 8.25 2.71 -7.21
N ALA A 617 6.99 2.31 -7.45
CA ALA A 617 5.90 3.24 -7.73
C ALA A 617 5.69 4.23 -6.58
N THR A 618 5.79 3.75 -5.34
CA THR A 618 5.62 4.57 -4.14
C THR A 618 6.70 5.64 -4.05
N TYR A 619 7.99 5.27 -4.17
CA TYR A 619 9.05 6.28 -4.10
C TYR A 619 9.09 7.20 -5.31
N ALA A 620 8.78 6.68 -6.50
CA ALA A 620 8.79 7.48 -7.74
C ALA A 620 7.65 8.51 -7.78
N PHE A 621 6.42 8.13 -7.39
CA PHE A 621 5.24 8.96 -7.62
C PHE A 621 4.61 9.54 -6.36
N HIS A 622 4.75 8.89 -5.21
CA HIS A 622 4.19 9.38 -3.95
C HIS A 622 5.20 10.21 -3.16
N VAL A 623 6.43 9.68 -3.02
CA VAL A 623 7.52 10.42 -2.35
C VAL A 623 8.18 11.43 -3.29
N MET A 624 8.10 11.20 -4.62
CA MET A 624 8.73 12.01 -5.67
C MET A 624 10.26 12.09 -5.51
N ALA A 625 10.90 10.95 -5.23
CA ALA A 625 12.35 10.85 -5.16
C ALA A 625 12.99 11.17 -6.52
N ASP A 626 14.10 11.90 -6.53
CA ASP A 626 14.84 12.24 -7.76
C ASP A 626 15.65 11.03 -8.31
N GLY A 627 15.94 10.05 -7.45
CA GLY A 627 16.64 8.83 -7.81
C GLY A 627 16.34 7.68 -6.86
N LEU A 628 16.39 6.47 -7.40
CA LEU A 628 16.16 5.22 -6.69
C LEU A 628 17.46 4.41 -6.69
N ILE A 629 17.98 4.13 -5.50
CA ILE A 629 19.16 3.29 -5.31
C ILE A 629 18.69 1.84 -5.12
N THR A 630 19.12 0.92 -5.98
CA THR A 630 18.62 -0.46 -6.01
C THR A 630 19.69 -1.51 -6.29
N GLU A 631 19.51 -2.70 -5.72
CA GLU A 631 20.32 -3.89 -6.01
C GLU A 631 19.87 -4.63 -7.28
N TYR A 632 18.70 -4.26 -7.83
CA TYR A 632 18.07 -4.86 -9.01
C TYR A 632 17.66 -3.80 -10.05
N PRO A 633 18.63 -3.21 -10.79
CA PRO A 633 18.33 -2.18 -11.79
C PRO A 633 17.31 -2.63 -12.85
N ALA A 634 17.32 -3.92 -13.20
CA ALA A 634 16.39 -4.51 -14.17
C ALA A 634 14.92 -4.33 -13.77
N THR A 635 14.59 -4.45 -12.48
CA THR A 635 13.22 -4.31 -11.97
C THR A 635 12.73 -2.88 -12.21
N ALA A 636 13.55 -1.87 -11.85
CA ALA A 636 13.23 -0.46 -12.05
C ALA A 636 13.15 -0.09 -13.55
N ALA A 637 14.09 -0.60 -14.36
CA ALA A 637 14.11 -0.35 -15.79
C ALA A 637 12.93 -1.01 -16.52
N THR A 638 12.39 -2.10 -15.99
CA THR A 638 11.17 -2.74 -16.54
C THR A 638 9.92 -1.91 -16.26
N TYR A 639 9.88 -1.22 -15.12
CA TYR A 639 8.73 -0.43 -14.68
C TYR A 639 8.53 0.88 -15.46
N PHE A 640 9.57 1.72 -15.56
CA PHE A 640 9.39 3.09 -16.03
C PHE A 640 8.94 3.28 -17.49
N PRO A 641 9.26 2.41 -18.46
CA PRO A 641 8.71 2.49 -19.81
C PRO A 641 7.17 2.37 -19.86
N THR A 642 6.55 1.95 -18.74
CA THR A 642 5.11 1.71 -18.60
C THR A 642 4.37 2.84 -17.87
N ALA A 643 5.09 3.77 -17.24
CA ALA A 643 4.51 4.75 -16.31
C ALA A 643 3.50 5.73 -16.96
N THR A 644 3.67 6.04 -18.25
CA THR A 644 2.72 6.85 -19.02
C THR A 644 1.38 6.12 -19.23
N VAL A 645 1.38 4.78 -19.19
CA VAL A 645 0.21 3.91 -19.34
C VAL A 645 -0.42 3.63 -17.97
N ILE A 646 0.38 3.48 -16.91
CA ILE A 646 -0.11 3.28 -15.53
C ILE A 646 -0.96 4.47 -15.07
N SER A 647 -0.59 5.72 -15.38
CA SER A 647 -1.41 6.90 -15.05
C SER A 647 -2.78 6.96 -15.75
N LEU A 648 -2.98 6.15 -16.81
CA LEU A 648 -4.24 6.01 -17.56
C LEU A 648 -5.08 4.80 -17.12
N PHE A 649 -4.43 3.69 -16.72
CA PHE A 649 -5.11 2.43 -16.33
C PHE A 649 -5.28 2.27 -14.82
N MET A 650 -4.28 2.69 -14.05
CA MET A 650 -4.55 3.23 -12.73
C MET A 650 -4.98 4.67 -13.00
N ARG A 651 -6.29 4.87 -13.15
CA ARG A 651 -6.88 6.06 -12.54
C ARG A 651 -6.19 6.12 -11.18
N GLN A 652 -5.42 7.19 -10.90
CA GLN A 652 -5.00 7.48 -9.52
C GLN A 652 -6.18 7.04 -8.67
N PRO A 653 -6.00 6.27 -7.58
CA PRO A 653 -7.10 6.11 -6.66
C PRO A 653 -7.56 7.54 -6.42
N SER A 654 -8.71 7.89 -6.99
CA SER A 654 -9.31 9.19 -6.81
C SER A 654 -9.84 9.05 -5.41
N SER A 655 -8.92 9.14 -4.43
CA SER A 655 -9.14 8.89 -3.02
C SER A 655 -10.27 7.88 -2.80
N GLY A 656 -10.06 6.63 -3.23
CA GLY A 656 -10.90 5.52 -2.80
C GLY A 656 -10.65 5.26 -1.31
N PRO A 657 -11.67 4.88 -0.51
CA PRO A 657 -11.74 5.26 0.90
C PRO A 657 -10.79 4.42 1.75
N SER A 658 -9.61 4.97 2.04
CA SER A 658 -8.86 4.56 3.22
C SER A 658 -9.51 5.20 4.45
N PHE A 659 -10.22 4.37 5.23
CA PHE A 659 -10.66 4.73 6.57
C PHE A 659 -9.43 5.20 7.36
N SER A 660 -9.42 6.48 7.71
CA SER A 660 -8.29 7.10 8.40
C SER A 660 -8.78 7.65 9.73
N LEU A 661 -8.20 7.14 10.82
CA LEU A 661 -8.44 7.61 12.18
C LEU A 661 -7.77 8.98 12.38
N PRO A 662 -8.25 9.82 13.32
CA PRO A 662 -7.62 11.10 13.64
C PRO A 662 -6.15 10.93 14.01
N GLN A 663 -5.26 11.72 13.40
CA GLN A 663 -3.83 11.72 13.69
C GLN A 663 -3.52 12.79 14.76
N ILE A 664 -2.61 12.48 15.67
CA ILE A 664 -2.17 13.39 16.75
C ILE A 664 -0.69 13.74 16.50
N VAL A 665 -0.41 15.01 16.25
CA VAL A 665 0.92 15.56 15.91
C VAL A 665 1.31 16.62 16.95
N ASP A 666 2.59 16.88 17.21
CA ASP A 666 3.00 17.92 18.17
C ASP A 666 2.81 19.35 17.60
N ALA A 667 2.39 20.30 18.45
CA ALA A 667 1.94 21.62 18.01
C ALA A 667 3.03 22.57 17.48
N SER A 668 4.31 22.20 17.59
CA SER A 668 5.47 22.99 17.13
C SER A 668 5.89 22.72 15.68
N ALA A 669 5.27 21.76 14.99
CA ALA A 669 5.56 21.44 13.60
C ALA A 669 5.03 22.54 12.64
N PRO A 670 5.84 23.05 11.68
CA PRO A 670 5.39 24.06 10.73
C PRO A 670 4.27 23.53 9.82
N PRO A 671 3.38 24.40 9.29
CA PRO A 671 2.33 23.98 8.37
C PRO A 671 2.92 23.68 6.98
N ASP A 672 3.08 22.39 6.65
CA ASP A 672 3.43 21.97 5.29
C ASP A 672 2.33 22.32 4.28
N ALA A 673 2.76 22.80 3.11
CA ALA A 673 1.88 23.31 2.06
C ALA A 673 1.31 22.22 1.13
N ALA A 674 1.62 20.93 1.35
CA ALA A 674 1.18 19.86 0.44
C ALA A 674 0.63 18.58 1.09
N ALA A 675 0.77 18.38 2.41
CA ALA A 675 0.29 17.15 3.05
C ALA A 675 -0.55 17.49 4.29
N THR A 676 -1.86 17.36 4.11
CA THR A 676 -2.91 16.90 5.04
C THR A 676 -4.13 17.80 4.89
N ILE A 677 -5.00 17.50 3.92
CA ILE A 677 -6.31 18.16 3.89
C ILE A 677 -7.16 17.52 5.00
N GLY A 678 -7.13 18.13 6.19
CA GLY A 678 -7.82 17.67 7.39
C GLY A 678 -8.27 18.82 8.30
N TYR A 679 -9.39 18.69 9.01
CA TYR A 679 -9.77 19.66 10.03
C TYR A 679 -8.81 19.57 11.21
N THR A 680 -8.14 20.68 11.50
CA THR A 680 -7.07 20.70 12.47
C THR A 680 -7.43 21.58 13.67
N PHE A 681 -7.30 21.02 14.88
CA PHE A 681 -7.45 21.77 16.12
C PHE A 681 -6.39 21.37 17.15
N SER A 682 -6.06 22.26 18.08
CA SER A 682 -5.06 22.02 19.12
C SER A 682 -5.71 21.57 20.42
N LEU A 683 -5.28 20.44 20.97
CA LEU A 683 -5.75 19.88 22.24
C LEU A 683 -4.53 19.46 23.08
N PHE A 684 -4.41 19.98 24.30
CA PHE A 684 -3.32 19.66 25.25
C PHE A 684 -1.90 19.79 24.68
N GLY A 685 -1.62 20.83 23.87
CA GLY A 685 -0.31 21.04 23.26
C GLY A 685 -0.01 20.17 22.05
N LYS A 686 -0.99 19.37 21.58
CA LYS A 686 -0.91 18.56 20.37
C LYS A 686 -1.91 19.03 19.32
N LYS A 687 -1.53 18.97 18.05
CA LYS A 687 -2.33 19.25 16.86
C LYS A 687 -3.04 17.97 16.42
N VAL A 688 -4.36 17.93 16.54
CA VAL A 688 -5.19 16.80 16.10
C VAL A 688 -5.68 17.09 14.68
N ILE A 689 -5.45 16.16 13.77
CA ILE A 689 -5.87 16.28 12.36
C ILE A 689 -6.96 15.25 12.08
N VAL A 690 -8.13 15.74 11.68
CA VAL A 690 -9.29 14.94 11.30
C VAL A 690 -9.30 14.76 9.78
N PRO A 691 -9.09 13.54 9.27
CA PRO A 691 -9.02 13.27 7.83
C PRO A 691 -10.34 13.54 7.10
N GLU A 692 -10.26 13.66 5.79
CA GLU A 692 -11.39 13.96 4.92
C GLU A 692 -12.52 12.91 4.99
N TYR A 693 -12.19 11.63 5.15
CA TYR A 693 -13.15 10.51 5.21
C TYR A 693 -13.25 9.89 6.61
N THR A 694 -13.57 10.75 7.58
CA THR A 694 -13.76 10.34 8.98
C THR A 694 -15.16 9.72 9.19
N PRO A 695 -15.29 8.59 9.93
CA PRO A 695 -16.60 8.02 10.27
C PRO A 695 -17.51 8.97 11.05
N GLY A 696 -18.81 8.95 10.78
CA GLY A 696 -19.80 9.82 11.44
C GLY A 696 -19.73 9.82 12.98
N TRP A 697 -19.51 8.66 13.60
CA TRP A 697 -19.42 8.52 15.06
C TRP A 697 -18.21 9.26 15.67
N VAL A 698 -17.14 9.50 14.91
CA VAL A 698 -15.99 10.31 15.37
C VAL A 698 -16.39 11.79 15.41
N TYR A 699 -17.10 12.28 14.40
CA TYR A 699 -17.66 13.65 14.42
C TYR A 699 -18.61 13.84 15.59
N PHE A 700 -19.43 12.83 15.91
CA PHE A 700 -20.28 12.85 17.11
C PHE A 700 -19.47 13.10 18.39
N TRP A 701 -18.38 12.37 18.62
CA TRP A 701 -17.56 12.57 19.82
C TRP A 701 -16.81 13.90 19.84
N LEU A 702 -16.37 14.39 18.68
CA LEU A 702 -15.76 15.72 18.57
C LEU A 702 -16.76 16.84 18.90
N LEU A 703 -18.03 16.68 18.49
CA LEU A 703 -19.12 17.59 18.84
C LEU A 703 -19.47 17.51 20.34
N MET A 704 -19.50 16.31 20.91
CA MET A 704 -19.67 16.13 22.35
C MET A 704 -18.54 16.84 23.12
N ALA A 705 -17.29 16.69 22.69
CA ALA A 705 -16.14 17.38 23.26
C ALA A 705 -16.28 18.91 23.18
N ALA A 706 -16.77 19.44 22.05
CA ALA A 706 -17.09 20.86 21.91
C ALA A 706 -18.17 21.33 22.91
N GLY A 707 -19.19 20.52 23.17
CA GLY A 707 -20.23 20.77 24.18
C GLY A 707 -19.69 20.87 25.61
N PHE A 708 -18.62 20.13 25.93
CA PHE A 708 -17.90 20.23 27.21
C PHE A 708 -16.95 21.44 27.30
N GLY A 709 -16.86 22.26 26.25
CA GLY A 709 -15.97 23.43 26.20
C GLY A 709 -14.50 23.08 25.92
N LEU A 710 -14.21 21.87 25.41
CA LEU A 710 -12.89 21.54 24.88
C LEU A 710 -12.70 22.28 23.54
N PHE A 711 -11.49 22.79 23.28
CA PHE A 711 -11.07 23.77 22.26
C PHE A 711 -11.38 23.45 20.77
N ILE A 712 -12.62 23.04 20.46
CA ILE A 712 -13.12 22.61 19.16
C ILE A 712 -14.32 23.50 18.81
N SER A 713 -14.27 24.18 17.66
CA SER A 713 -15.41 24.94 17.15
C SER A 713 -16.40 23.98 16.49
N GLU A 714 -17.60 23.85 17.07
CA GLU A 714 -18.70 23.08 16.46
C GLU A 714 -19.04 23.60 15.04
N GLU A 715 -19.07 24.92 14.86
CA GLU A 715 -19.39 25.57 13.58
C GLU A 715 -18.36 25.22 12.50
N ALA A 716 -17.07 25.26 12.86
CA ALA A 716 -16.00 24.92 11.93
C ALA A 716 -15.97 23.42 11.61
N LEU A 717 -16.31 22.57 12.59
CA LEU A 717 -16.41 21.13 12.40
C LEU A 717 -17.59 20.75 11.48
N ASN A 718 -18.76 21.40 11.62
CA ASN A 718 -19.90 21.16 10.73
C ASN A 718 -19.62 21.65 9.30
N VAL A 719 -18.94 22.78 9.13
CA VAL A 719 -18.50 23.25 7.81
C VAL A 719 -17.48 22.29 7.20
N TRP A 720 -16.57 21.73 7.99
CA TRP A 720 -15.64 20.69 7.55
C TRP A 720 -16.38 19.44 7.07
N VAL A 721 -17.36 18.95 7.82
CA VAL A 721 -18.21 17.82 7.40
C VAL A 721 -18.86 18.14 6.05
N GLY A 722 -19.34 19.36 5.83
CA GLY A 722 -19.88 19.79 4.54
C GLY A 722 -18.87 19.71 3.38
N ILE A 723 -17.60 20.08 3.63
CA ILE A 723 -16.50 19.96 2.66
C ILE A 723 -16.22 18.49 2.35
N SER A 724 -16.07 17.66 3.38
CA SER A 724 -15.84 16.21 3.27
C SER A 724 -16.94 15.51 2.46
N LEU A 725 -18.20 15.78 2.78
CA LEU A 725 -19.34 15.21 2.05
C LEU A 725 -19.38 15.68 0.59
N ALA A 726 -19.05 16.94 0.32
CA ALA A 726 -19.05 17.48 -1.05
C ALA A 726 -17.96 16.84 -1.93
N ARG A 727 -16.79 16.56 -1.35
CA ARG A 727 -15.68 15.92 -2.07
C ARG A 727 -15.87 14.42 -2.30
N SER A 728 -16.76 13.79 -1.53
CA SER A 728 -17.24 12.44 -1.81
C SER A 728 -18.19 12.34 -3.02
N LEU A 729 -18.57 13.47 -3.62
CA LEU A 729 -19.50 13.53 -4.75
C LEU A 729 -18.79 14.00 -6.02
N CYS A 730 -19.19 13.44 -7.18
CA CYS A 730 -18.66 13.85 -8.47
C CYS A 730 -19.46 15.05 -9.00
N LEU A 731 -18.77 16.17 -9.24
CA LEU A 731 -19.36 17.45 -9.64
C LEU A 731 -18.81 17.93 -11.00
N ASP A 732 -18.82 17.02 -11.99
CA ASP A 732 -18.37 17.27 -13.36
C ASP A 732 -19.37 18.07 -14.22
N GLY A 733 -20.51 18.45 -13.65
CA GLY A 733 -21.58 19.19 -14.33
C GLY A 733 -22.66 18.31 -14.98
N THR A 734 -22.55 16.98 -14.89
CA THR A 734 -23.55 16.05 -15.42
C THR A 734 -24.43 15.47 -14.30
N TRP A 735 -25.75 15.45 -14.51
CA TRP A 735 -26.70 14.95 -13.50
C TRP A 735 -26.52 13.46 -13.20
N GLN A 736 -26.08 12.68 -14.19
CA GLN A 736 -25.94 11.23 -14.06
C GLN A 736 -24.71 10.82 -13.23
N SER A 737 -23.60 11.54 -13.36
CA SER A 737 -22.38 11.34 -12.56
C SER A 737 -22.60 11.73 -11.08
N LEU A 738 -23.33 12.84 -10.87
CA LEU A 738 -23.76 13.25 -9.53
C LEU A 738 -24.70 12.23 -8.88
N ALA A 739 -25.72 11.76 -9.61
CA ALA A 739 -26.68 10.77 -9.09
C ALA A 739 -26.00 9.42 -8.76
N ASN A 740 -25.08 8.96 -9.60
CA ASN A 740 -24.34 7.73 -9.37
C ASN A 740 -23.37 7.83 -8.19
N SER A 741 -22.60 8.93 -8.09
CA SER A 741 -21.71 9.15 -6.95
C SER A 741 -22.48 9.32 -5.63
N PHE A 742 -23.63 9.99 -5.67
CA PHE A 742 -24.52 10.10 -4.52
C PHE A 742 -25.08 8.73 -4.11
N SER A 743 -25.52 7.89 -5.07
CA SER A 743 -26.04 6.56 -4.78
C SER A 743 -24.96 5.62 -4.22
N MET A 744 -23.72 5.71 -4.71
CA MET A 744 -22.61 4.89 -4.21
C MET A 744 -22.21 5.26 -2.79
N ASN A 745 -22.25 6.56 -2.45
CA ASN A 745 -21.84 7.07 -1.13
C ASN A 745 -23.02 7.32 -0.17
N ALA A 746 -24.24 6.95 -0.54
CA ALA A 746 -25.46 7.25 0.20
C ALA A 746 -25.42 6.76 1.66
N SER A 747 -24.91 5.55 1.91
CA SER A 747 -24.81 4.98 3.26
C SER A 747 -23.87 5.80 4.16
N TYR A 748 -22.72 6.22 3.64
CA TYR A 748 -21.76 7.06 4.36
C TYR A 748 -22.31 8.47 4.61
N ILE A 749 -22.91 9.10 3.59
CA ILE A 749 -23.49 10.43 3.69
C ILE A 749 -24.63 10.45 4.72
N ILE A 750 -25.57 9.51 4.63
CA ILE A 750 -26.69 9.39 5.57
C ILE A 750 -26.19 9.14 6.99
N SER A 751 -25.26 8.20 7.17
CA SER A 751 -24.68 7.90 8.48
C SER A 751 -23.99 9.12 9.09
N THR A 752 -23.15 9.81 8.31
CA THR A 752 -22.39 10.98 8.77
C THR A 752 -23.32 12.13 9.14
N VAL A 753 -24.32 12.44 8.31
CA VAL A 753 -25.31 13.49 8.60
C VAL A 753 -26.13 13.16 9.84
N LEU A 754 -26.55 11.90 10.04
CA LEU A 754 -27.27 11.47 11.23
C LEU A 754 -26.43 11.60 12.51
N TRP A 755 -25.18 11.14 12.48
CA TRP A 755 -24.28 11.25 13.63
C TRP A 755 -23.95 12.70 13.98
N VAL A 756 -23.74 13.56 12.97
CA VAL A 756 -23.50 14.99 13.18
C VAL A 756 -24.74 15.68 13.72
N TYR A 757 -25.93 15.39 13.17
CA TYR A 757 -27.19 15.92 13.68
C TYR A 757 -27.41 15.60 15.16
N TRP A 758 -27.25 14.33 15.56
CA TRP A 758 -27.38 13.94 16.96
C TRP A 758 -26.26 14.47 17.84
N GLY A 759 -25.03 14.55 17.32
CA GLY A 759 -23.89 15.13 18.04
C GLY A 759 -24.14 16.58 18.40
N VAL A 760 -24.66 17.37 17.46
CA VAL A 760 -25.03 18.78 17.65
C VAL A 760 -26.20 18.94 18.64
N CYS A 761 -27.24 18.12 18.54
CA CYS A 761 -28.40 18.25 19.42
C CYS A 761 -28.08 17.86 20.87
N ILE A 762 -27.23 16.85 21.05
CA ILE A 762 -26.86 16.35 22.38
C ILE A 762 -25.76 17.22 23.02
N SER A 763 -24.81 17.76 22.23
CA SER A 763 -23.76 18.66 22.74
C SER A 763 -24.35 19.91 23.41
N ASP A 764 -25.41 20.50 22.85
CA ASP A 764 -26.11 21.66 23.40
C ASP A 764 -26.80 21.39 24.75
N MET A 765 -27.12 20.14 25.05
CA MET A 765 -27.68 19.79 26.35
C MET A 765 -26.65 19.88 27.46
N VAL A 766 -25.35 19.77 27.15
CA VAL A 766 -24.28 19.77 28.14
C VAL A 766 -24.21 21.11 28.89
N PRO A 767 -24.11 22.29 28.22
CA PRO A 767 -24.18 23.58 28.91
C PRO A 767 -25.49 23.80 29.68
N PHE A 768 -26.62 23.35 29.13
CA PHE A 768 -27.93 23.48 29.77
C PHE A 768 -28.05 22.73 31.08
N TYR A 769 -27.62 21.47 31.13
CA TYR A 769 -27.63 20.69 32.36
C TYR A 769 -26.64 21.23 33.41
N LEU A 770 -25.50 21.78 32.98
CA LEU A 770 -24.57 22.49 33.88
C LEU A 770 -25.24 23.72 34.51
N GLY A 771 -26.00 24.49 33.73
CA GLY A 771 -26.79 25.62 34.24
C GLY A 771 -27.89 25.18 35.22
N LYS A 772 -28.58 24.08 34.92
CA LYS A 772 -29.60 23.50 35.79
C LYS A 772 -29.01 23.02 37.13
N LEU A 773 -27.84 22.39 37.09
CA LEU A 773 -27.10 21.98 38.29
C LEU A 773 -26.65 23.20 39.11
N PHE A 774 -26.22 24.27 38.44
CA PHE A 774 -25.88 25.54 39.08
C PHE A 774 -27.06 26.18 39.84
N ARG A 775 -28.28 26.10 39.29
CA ARG A 775 -29.50 26.55 39.99
C ARG A 775 -29.76 25.76 41.27
N GLN A 776 -29.55 24.45 41.24
CA GLN A 776 -29.81 23.56 42.37
C GLN A 776 -28.86 23.78 43.57
N THR A 777 -27.64 24.29 43.32
CA THR A 777 -26.63 24.54 44.37
C THR A 777 -26.74 25.89 45.08
N ARG A 778 -27.77 26.72 44.78
CA ARG A 778 -28.03 28.06 45.39
C ARG A 778 -26.88 29.08 45.30
N ALA A 779 -25.94 28.94 44.36
CA ALA A 779 -24.82 29.88 44.18
C ALA A 779 -25.21 31.23 43.50
N SER A 780 -26.46 31.67 43.62
CA SER A 780 -27.12 32.59 42.67
C SER A 780 -26.95 34.10 42.92
N GLU A 781 -26.12 34.56 43.86
CA GLU A 781 -26.09 36.01 44.17
C GLU A 781 -25.25 36.87 43.23
N ASP A 782 -24.41 36.30 42.35
CA ASP A 782 -23.82 37.11 41.27
C ASP A 782 -23.38 36.26 40.07
N ILE A 783 -24.34 35.99 39.18
CA ILE A 783 -24.14 35.24 37.92
C ILE A 783 -23.26 36.03 36.96
N SER A 784 -23.38 37.35 36.97
CA SER A 784 -22.75 38.29 36.05
C SER A 784 -21.23 38.45 36.23
N SER A 785 -20.71 38.33 37.46
CA SER A 785 -19.29 38.50 37.73
C SER A 785 -18.46 37.23 37.51
N LYS A 786 -19.11 36.05 37.50
CA LYS A 786 -18.42 34.74 37.50
C LYS A 786 -18.32 34.06 36.12
N ILE A 787 -19.07 34.50 35.12
CA ILE A 787 -19.08 33.91 33.77
C ILE A 787 -18.12 34.65 32.81
N GLY A 788 -17.45 35.72 33.25
CA GLY A 788 -16.49 36.46 32.40
C GLY A 788 -17.15 37.20 31.23
N ILE A 789 -18.47 37.36 31.24
CA ILE A 789 -19.25 38.14 30.28
C ILE A 789 -19.58 39.49 30.94
N GLY A 790 -19.37 40.61 30.25
CA GLY A 790 -19.69 41.94 30.80
C GLY A 790 -21.15 42.03 31.27
N LYS A 791 -21.40 42.70 32.42
CA LYS A 791 -22.71 42.80 33.09
C LYS A 791 -23.86 43.12 32.14
N GLU A 792 -23.66 44.05 31.20
CA GLU A 792 -24.67 44.44 30.21
C GLU A 792 -25.05 43.30 29.25
N LYS A 793 -24.07 42.49 28.83
CA LYS A 793 -24.29 41.39 27.88
C LYS A 793 -24.93 40.19 28.55
N ALA A 794 -24.56 39.88 29.79
CA ALA A 794 -25.25 38.88 30.60
C ALA A 794 -26.73 39.26 30.82
N LEU A 795 -27.01 40.53 31.15
CA LEU A 795 -28.38 41.06 31.26
C LEU A 795 -29.15 41.04 29.92
N SER A 796 -28.47 41.22 28.79
CA SER A 796 -29.08 41.11 27.45
C SER A 796 -29.48 39.66 27.13
N ILE A 797 -28.59 38.70 27.41
CA ILE A 797 -28.84 37.28 27.16
C ILE A 797 -29.91 36.76 28.12
N SER A 798 -29.87 37.11 29.41
CA SER A 798 -30.93 36.75 30.35
C SER A 798 -32.30 37.31 29.94
N ARG A 799 -32.35 38.56 29.45
CA ARG A 799 -33.59 39.14 28.89
C ARG A 799 -34.07 38.39 27.64
N ALA A 800 -33.15 37.95 26.76
CA ALA A 800 -33.50 37.16 25.59
C ALA A 800 -34.04 35.77 25.98
N VAL A 801 -33.38 35.08 26.92
CA VAL A 801 -33.80 33.78 27.44
C VAL A 801 -35.20 33.88 28.10
N GLN A 802 -35.45 34.95 28.86
CA GLN A 802 -36.78 35.21 29.43
C GLN A 802 -37.83 35.59 28.38
N LYS A 803 -37.45 36.34 27.34
CA LYS A 803 -38.34 36.79 26.26
C LYS A 803 -38.79 35.63 25.37
N TYR A 804 -37.88 34.73 25.00
CA TYR A 804 -38.17 33.60 24.11
C TYR A 804 -38.61 32.34 24.87
N GLY A 805 -38.37 32.27 26.19
CA GLY A 805 -38.89 31.23 27.08
C GLY A 805 -38.63 29.82 26.53
N ASN A 806 -39.69 29.04 26.34
CA ASN A 806 -39.59 27.66 25.83
C ASN A 806 -39.02 27.55 24.39
N LEU A 807 -38.99 28.64 23.62
CA LEU A 807 -38.40 28.66 22.27
C LEU A 807 -36.90 28.96 22.27
N ILE A 808 -36.28 29.16 23.43
CA ILE A 808 -34.89 29.59 23.48
C ILE A 808 -33.93 28.59 22.84
N GLY A 809 -34.20 27.28 22.93
CA GLY A 809 -33.37 26.25 22.29
C GLY A 809 -33.36 26.36 20.76
N PHE A 810 -34.45 26.86 20.16
CA PHE A 810 -34.50 27.15 18.73
C PHE A 810 -33.71 28.42 18.38
N VAL A 811 -33.92 29.51 19.14
CA VAL A 811 -33.26 30.81 18.91
C VAL A 811 -31.75 30.74 19.13
N GLU A 812 -31.33 29.91 20.08
CA GLU A 812 -29.93 29.66 20.39
C GLU A 812 -29.14 29.12 19.20
N ARG A 813 -29.73 28.26 18.37
CA ARG A 813 -29.05 27.71 17.18
C ARG A 813 -28.68 28.77 16.14
N PHE A 814 -29.36 29.92 16.14
CA PHE A 814 -29.03 31.06 15.28
C PHE A 814 -28.06 32.07 15.94
N SER A 815 -27.64 31.81 17.17
CA SER A 815 -26.85 32.73 17.99
C SER A 815 -25.36 32.36 17.98
N VAL A 816 -24.64 32.82 16.94
CA VAL A 816 -23.21 32.53 16.74
C VAL A 816 -22.37 33.10 17.89
N GLY A 817 -21.55 32.26 18.53
CA GLY A 817 -20.57 32.66 19.54
C GLY A 817 -21.09 32.89 20.97
N VAL A 818 -22.42 32.86 21.19
CA VAL A 818 -23.05 33.00 22.52
C VAL A 818 -23.94 31.82 22.90
N ARG A 819 -23.82 30.72 22.16
CA ARG A 819 -24.60 29.50 22.29
C ARG A 819 -24.49 28.88 23.68
N ASN A 820 -23.29 28.41 24.06
CA ASN A 820 -23.11 27.75 25.35
C ASN A 820 -23.50 28.63 26.57
N PRO A 821 -23.21 29.95 26.61
CA PRO A 821 -23.75 30.84 27.64
C PRO A 821 -25.29 30.93 27.66
N THR A 822 -25.93 30.89 26.49
CA THR A 822 -27.40 30.90 26.35
C THR A 822 -28.00 29.61 26.87
N GLY A 823 -27.45 28.44 26.50
CA GLY A 823 -27.88 27.16 27.05
C GLY A 823 -27.69 27.05 28.56
N PHE A 824 -26.53 27.49 29.07
CA PHE A 824 -26.27 27.55 30.51
C PHE A 824 -27.28 28.45 31.24
N LEU A 825 -27.55 29.66 30.73
CA LEU A 825 -28.53 30.57 31.32
C LEU A 825 -29.96 30.05 31.21
N ALA A 826 -30.32 29.35 30.12
CA ALA A 826 -31.61 28.68 29.97
C ALA A 826 -31.83 27.61 31.05
N GLY A 827 -30.81 26.80 31.33
CA GLY A 827 -30.82 25.83 32.44
C GLY A 827 -30.89 26.50 33.81
N ALA A 828 -30.10 27.56 34.02
CA ALA A 828 -30.04 28.29 35.29
C ALA A 828 -31.33 29.07 35.61
N LEU A 829 -32.01 29.59 34.58
CA LEU A 829 -33.29 30.29 34.68
C LEU A 829 -34.50 29.35 34.76
N GLY A 830 -34.29 28.04 34.56
CA GLY A 830 -35.29 27.03 34.88
C GLY A 830 -36.21 26.59 33.76
N ILE A 831 -35.77 26.73 32.50
CA ILE A 831 -36.54 26.29 31.34
C ILE A 831 -36.68 24.75 31.37
N PRO A 832 -37.82 24.17 30.96
CA PRO A 832 -37.99 22.72 30.87
C PRO A 832 -37.02 22.10 29.86
N ALA A 833 -36.40 20.97 30.23
CA ALA A 833 -35.36 20.32 29.41
C ALA A 833 -35.92 19.75 28.10
N ASP A 834 -37.15 19.23 28.15
CA ASP A 834 -37.92 18.74 27.02
C ASP A 834 -38.22 19.85 26.00
N CYS A 835 -38.67 21.02 26.48
CA CYS A 835 -38.93 22.18 25.62
C CYS A 835 -37.65 22.71 24.98
N TYR A 836 -36.57 22.79 25.77
CA TYR A 836 -35.28 23.25 25.30
C TYR A 836 -34.66 22.30 24.26
N PHE A 837 -34.65 20.99 24.53
CA PHE A 837 -34.15 19.97 23.60
C PHE A 837 -34.96 19.91 22.30
N ALA A 838 -36.29 19.97 22.39
CA ALA A 838 -37.15 20.03 21.21
C ALA A 838 -36.86 21.28 20.36
N GLY A 839 -36.63 22.43 21.02
CA GLY A 839 -36.21 23.67 20.36
C GLY A 839 -34.87 23.53 19.64
N VAL A 840 -33.87 22.92 20.28
CA VAL A 840 -32.54 22.66 19.69
C VAL A 840 -32.65 21.74 18.48
N CYS A 841 -33.37 20.61 18.60
CA CYS A 841 -33.62 19.69 17.48
C CYS A 841 -34.28 20.41 16.30
N CYS A 842 -35.33 21.20 16.56
CA CYS A 842 -36.00 21.99 15.52
C CYS A 842 -35.07 23.04 14.89
N GLY A 843 -34.26 23.73 15.69
CA GLY A 843 -33.29 24.71 15.19
C GLY A 843 -32.21 24.06 14.33
N CYS A 844 -31.74 22.88 14.75
CA CYS A 844 -30.73 22.09 14.04
C CYS A 844 -31.16 21.69 12.63
N LEU A 845 -32.45 21.39 12.42
CA LEU A 845 -33.01 21.11 11.09
C LEU A 845 -32.85 22.26 10.09
N PHE A 846 -32.67 23.50 10.56
CA PHE A 846 -32.43 24.66 9.70
C PHE A 846 -30.95 25.06 9.65
N THR A 847 -30.27 25.06 10.79
CA THR A 847 -28.90 25.58 10.87
C THR A 847 -27.85 24.60 10.37
N LEU A 848 -28.04 23.29 10.58
CA LEU A 848 -27.08 22.28 10.11
C LEU A 848 -27.03 22.21 8.56
N PRO A 849 -28.15 22.19 7.82
CA PRO A 849 -28.09 22.25 6.36
C PRO A 849 -27.37 23.49 5.82
N ILE A 850 -27.53 24.64 6.48
CA ILE A 850 -26.83 25.88 6.09
C ILE A 850 -25.32 25.72 6.31
N GLN A 851 -24.89 25.20 7.45
CA GLN A 851 -23.47 24.94 7.75
C GLN A 851 -22.84 23.94 6.76
N LEU A 852 -23.55 22.85 6.47
CA LEU A 852 -23.11 21.85 5.48
C LEU A 852 -23.06 22.44 4.06
N ALA A 853 -24.04 23.26 3.69
CA ALA A 853 -24.07 23.92 2.38
C ALA A 853 -22.92 24.93 2.22
N VAL A 854 -22.59 25.70 3.25
CA VAL A 854 -21.42 26.58 3.26
C VAL A 854 -20.14 25.77 3.02
N GLY A 855 -19.98 24.63 3.70
CA GLY A 855 -18.87 23.71 3.45
C GLY A 855 -18.86 23.17 2.01
N PHE A 856 -20.04 22.79 1.50
CA PHE A 856 -20.20 22.25 0.16
C PHE A 856 -19.77 23.23 -0.95
N PHE A 857 -20.12 24.52 -0.80
CA PHE A 857 -19.74 25.56 -1.75
C PHE A 857 -18.27 26.00 -1.62
N LEU A 858 -17.68 25.86 -0.42
CA LEU A 858 -16.28 26.26 -0.16
C LEU A 858 -15.29 25.09 -0.25
N ARG A 859 -15.70 23.94 -0.80
CA ARG A 859 -14.88 22.71 -0.90
C ARG A 859 -13.53 22.89 -1.59
N GLU A 860 -13.42 23.83 -2.52
CA GLU A 860 -12.18 24.13 -3.27
C GLU A 860 -11.20 25.00 -2.48
N ARG A 861 -11.65 25.60 -1.35
CA ARG A 861 -10.85 26.51 -0.50
C ARG A 861 -11.07 26.21 1.00
N PRO A 862 -10.73 25.00 1.48
CA PRO A 862 -11.05 24.56 2.84
C PRO A 862 -10.40 25.42 3.94
N VAL A 863 -9.16 25.89 3.71
CA VAL A 863 -8.42 26.74 4.65
C VAL A 863 -9.11 28.09 4.84
N VAL A 864 -9.65 28.67 3.76
CA VAL A 864 -10.38 29.96 3.80
C VAL A 864 -11.73 29.78 4.52
N ALA A 865 -12.43 28.66 4.28
CA ALA A 865 -13.69 28.35 4.96
C ALA A 865 -13.50 28.22 6.48
N LEU A 866 -12.51 27.43 6.90
CA LEU A 866 -12.22 27.19 8.31
C LEU A 866 -11.67 28.45 9.01
N ALA A 867 -10.78 29.20 8.37
CA ALA A 867 -10.24 30.45 8.93
C ALA A 867 -11.33 31.53 9.10
N SER A 868 -12.29 31.61 8.17
CA SER A 868 -13.39 32.57 8.25
C SER A 868 -14.35 32.27 9.42
N VAL A 869 -14.65 30.99 9.65
CA VAL A 869 -15.49 30.55 10.77
C VAL A 869 -14.74 30.64 12.11
N ALA A 870 -13.47 30.26 12.15
CA ALA A 870 -12.62 30.38 13.33
C ALA A 870 -12.42 31.85 13.76
N ALA A 871 -12.26 32.78 12.81
CA ALA A 871 -12.18 34.21 13.10
C ALA A 871 -13.51 34.78 13.66
N ALA A 872 -14.65 34.24 13.24
CA ALA A 872 -15.97 34.63 13.76
C ALA A 872 -16.26 34.09 15.18
N VAL A 873 -15.72 32.91 15.52
CA VAL A 873 -16.03 32.17 16.76
C VAL A 873 -14.97 32.34 17.86
N GLY A 874 -13.70 32.54 17.49
CA GLY A 874 -12.54 32.51 18.39
C GLY A 874 -12.43 33.64 19.42
N MET A 875 -13.21 34.71 19.31
CA MET A 875 -13.18 35.81 20.28
C MET A 875 -14.05 35.59 21.54
N TRP A 876 -14.86 34.51 21.61
CA TRP A 876 -15.94 34.42 22.63
C TRP A 876 -16.00 33.14 23.48
N THR A 877 -15.24 32.08 23.17
CA THR A 877 -15.40 30.77 23.84
C THR A 877 -14.34 30.39 24.88
N VAL A 878 -13.10 30.88 24.78
CA VAL A 878 -11.99 30.36 25.62
C VAL A 878 -11.97 30.95 27.05
N PHE A 879 -12.38 32.22 27.21
CA PHE A 879 -12.22 32.94 28.48
C PHE A 879 -13.21 32.53 29.61
N PRO A 880 -14.51 32.25 29.34
CA PRO A 880 -15.49 31.91 30.38
C PRO A 880 -15.22 30.55 31.08
N TYR A 881 -14.75 29.55 30.34
CA TYR A 881 -14.59 28.19 30.84
C TYR A 881 -13.35 27.99 31.70
N ALA A 882 -12.24 28.63 31.34
CA ALA A 882 -11.03 28.66 32.17
C ALA A 882 -11.32 29.34 33.53
N ALA A 883 -12.08 30.44 33.52
CA ALA A 883 -12.48 31.13 34.74
C ALA A 883 -13.39 30.27 35.63
N ALA A 884 -14.38 29.58 35.06
CA ALA A 884 -15.28 28.70 35.81
C ALA A 884 -14.55 27.49 36.42
N ALA A 885 -13.64 26.84 35.66
CA ALA A 885 -12.87 25.70 36.12
C ALA A 885 -11.84 26.07 37.22
N CYS A 886 -11.12 27.19 37.05
CA CYS A 886 -10.21 27.69 38.08
C CYS A 886 -10.94 28.07 39.37
N THR A 887 -12.15 28.62 39.26
CA THR A 887 -12.96 28.98 40.43
C THR A 887 -13.47 27.74 41.16
N ALA A 888 -13.92 26.70 40.43
CA ALA A 888 -14.34 25.43 41.02
C ALA A 888 -13.17 24.71 41.73
N LEU A 889 -11.99 24.72 41.11
CA LEU A 889 -10.77 24.13 41.68
C LEU A 889 -10.30 24.87 42.93
N PHE A 890 -10.37 26.21 42.92
CA PHE A 890 -10.06 27.03 44.09
C PHE A 890 -10.96 26.68 45.28
N PHE A 891 -12.27 26.59 45.10
CA PHE A 891 -13.19 26.21 46.20
C PHE A 891 -13.03 24.76 46.67
N TYR A 892 -12.67 23.83 45.78
CA TYR A 892 -12.35 22.46 46.15
C TYR A 892 -11.09 22.39 47.04
N LEU A 893 -10.06 23.17 46.71
CA LEU A 893 -8.82 23.24 47.49
C LEU A 893 -9.00 24.02 48.80
N SER A 894 -9.78 25.11 48.82
CA SER A 894 -10.07 25.86 50.04
C SER A 894 -10.89 25.05 51.06
N ARG A 895 -11.80 24.17 50.61
CA ARG A 895 -12.51 23.24 51.52
C ARG A 895 -11.59 22.20 52.16
N ARG A 896 -10.51 21.80 51.48
CA ARG A 896 -9.55 20.80 51.97
C ARG A 896 -8.58 21.37 53.02
N ASN A 897 -8.34 22.69 52.99
CA ASN A 897 -7.51 23.41 53.96
C ASN A 897 -8.27 23.90 55.21
N SER A 898 -9.59 23.75 55.27
CA SER A 898 -10.40 24.04 56.49
C SER A 898 -10.75 22.78 57.29
N SER A 899 -10.18 21.63 56.97
CA SER A 899 -10.36 20.36 57.70
C SER A 899 -9.04 19.79 58.25
N ASN A 900 -8.14 20.67 58.69
CA ASN A 900 -7.02 20.37 59.60
C ASN A 900 -6.98 21.42 60.71
#